data_AF-A0A552J1A9-F1
#
_entry.id   AF-A0A552J1A9-F1
#
_cell.length_a   1.000
_cell.length_b   1.000
_cell.length_c   1.000
_cell.angle_alpha   90.00
_cell.angle_beta   90.00
_cell.angle_gamma   90.00
#
_symmetry.space_group_name_H-M   'P 1'
#
loop_
_entity.id
_entity.type
_entity.pdbx_description
1 polymer ?
#
loop_
_entity_poly.entity_id
_entity_poly.type
_entity_poly.pdbx_seq_one_letter_code
_entity_poly.pdbx_strand_id
1 'polypeptide(L)'
;MRSKSTKTTSITIETGFDRLRTGRLQEADAIANQLLSSNPNHHGALNLSGLIALNQGEKERAVRLLQKAVKLKPSEPIYQCNLGAAYRQSHRYNEAISACQKALKLRPNYPNALITLASTYFAAEQYQEALTTYEQAIAIAPEQALLHAYRADTLRELGRIHAAIEAYQQALNLSPDLPHAMGNFGLTLLAVGQPERALEYCRRAAESEPKNSQAWMNLGTVFRTLGQLEAAMDAYGKAYDLNPDSAMLCTLIGEIWQEVSELPQAITWYDRALAIEPDRLDSRCAFAGAILDLGDSATAITRYQEIIEQHSDYGEAYSGLSQALWEDGDAEEAVAVAYRAVELKPENAGLRAHLASILASAGDVESANAANREALAVNPNCIPALVNLAQNLRGKLPPEDAQQMETLLEAKWAREGTQSALHFGLAHYYDGCKNYGQAATHAIAANKLHTAHKQERGWDYNPDDYAQYIDQLIAHFTPEFFQRTQGMGNPSTAPVFIVGMPRSGTTLTEQILASHPQVFGAGERNFAGNCFNSLPALMGPPGSTTVWDCLQQLSQPQILHLADWHLAQLEQLLTKAGTERENVQRIVDKMPDNYSLLGWIVTAFPNAKIIHCRRDVRDVAVSCWMTQFKSIRWAFDLTHIAERIQQYWRIMEHWRRVLPVPMLEIDYEETVAQQTAQTVRLLDFIGLEWDDACMQFHKTDRLVRTASVTQVRQPIYKRSVERWRSYEEALQPLLERLTI
;
A
#
# COMPACT_ATOMS: atom_id res chain seq x y z
N MET A 1 8.50 83.97 -15.90
CA MET A 1 7.76 83.40 -14.75
C MET A 1 6.57 82.60 -15.25
N ARG A 2 6.66 81.27 -15.24
CA ARG A 2 5.49 80.36 -15.23
C ARG A 2 5.85 79.26 -14.23
N SER A 3 5.24 79.32 -13.05
CA SER A 3 5.45 78.35 -11.99
C SER A 3 4.86 77.00 -12.40
N LYS A 4 5.70 75.98 -12.58
CA LYS A 4 5.25 74.59 -12.57
C LYS A 4 4.88 74.25 -11.13
N SER A 5 3.59 74.33 -10.83
CA SER A 5 2.98 73.73 -9.64
C SER A 5 3.15 72.22 -9.74
N THR A 6 4.18 71.67 -9.09
CA THR A 6 4.27 70.26 -8.75
C THR A 6 3.09 69.93 -7.84
N LYS A 7 2.05 69.28 -8.40
CA LYS A 7 1.05 68.57 -7.59
C LYS A 7 1.77 67.43 -6.88
N THR A 8 2.18 67.65 -5.64
CA THR A 8 2.53 66.57 -4.73
C THR A 8 1.24 65.78 -4.51
N THR A 9 1.09 64.65 -5.19
CA THR A 9 -0.03 63.73 -4.92
C THR A 9 0.10 63.32 -3.45
N SER A 10 -0.82 63.79 -2.61
CA SER A 10 -0.84 63.44 -1.18
C SER A 10 -0.90 61.92 -1.07
N ILE A 11 0.16 61.30 -0.57
CA ILE A 11 0.22 59.85 -0.36
C ILE A 11 -0.76 59.52 0.76
N THR A 12 -1.87 58.87 0.42
CA THR A 12 -2.88 58.46 1.39
C THR A 12 -2.74 56.99 1.74
N ILE A 13 -3.15 56.63 2.96
CA ILE A 13 -3.22 55.23 3.39
C ILE A 13 -4.13 54.39 2.49
N GLU A 14 -5.18 54.99 1.93
CA GLU A 14 -6.09 54.37 0.96
C GLU A 14 -5.36 53.93 -0.31
N THR A 15 -4.42 54.74 -0.80
CA THR A 15 -3.56 54.37 -1.94
C THR A 15 -2.72 53.14 -1.62
N GLY A 16 -2.21 53.05 -0.39
CA GLY A 16 -1.47 51.86 0.06
C GLY A 16 -2.32 50.58 0.07
N PHE A 17 -3.55 50.65 0.58
CA PHE A 17 -4.47 49.51 0.54
C PHE A 17 -4.89 49.13 -0.89
N ASP A 18 -5.05 50.11 -1.79
CA ASP A 18 -5.31 49.85 -3.21
C ASP A 18 -4.14 49.11 -3.88
N ARG A 19 -2.90 49.52 -3.59
CA ARG A 19 -1.70 48.83 -4.08
C ARG A 19 -1.62 47.40 -3.56
N LEU A 20 -1.91 47.18 -2.28
CA LEU A 20 -2.00 45.83 -1.72
C LEU A 20 -3.06 44.98 -2.45
N ARG A 21 -4.28 45.51 -2.62
CA ARG A 21 -5.39 44.80 -3.28
C ARG A 21 -5.11 44.47 -4.75
N THR A 22 -4.29 45.28 -5.43
CA THR A 22 -3.88 45.07 -6.82
C THR A 22 -2.58 44.26 -6.94
N GLY A 23 -2.09 43.64 -5.86
CA GLY A 23 -0.89 42.80 -5.85
C GLY A 23 0.44 43.54 -5.97
N ARG A 24 0.43 44.88 -5.97
CA ARG A 24 1.63 45.73 -6.03
C ARG A 24 2.24 45.88 -4.63
N LEU A 25 2.72 44.76 -4.09
CA LEU A 25 3.21 44.65 -2.72
C LEU A 25 4.36 45.61 -2.40
N GLN A 26 5.32 45.77 -3.31
CA GLN A 26 6.45 46.68 -3.10
C GLN A 26 6.01 48.15 -3.03
N GLU A 27 5.07 48.56 -3.86
CA GLU A 27 4.51 49.92 -3.81
C GLU A 27 3.71 50.15 -2.52
N ALA A 28 2.91 49.15 -2.09
CA ALA A 28 2.17 49.21 -0.84
C ALA A 28 3.10 49.32 0.38
N ASP A 29 4.21 48.56 0.37
CA ASP A 29 5.19 48.58 1.45
C ASP A 29 5.96 49.91 1.50
N ALA A 30 6.34 50.46 0.35
CA ALA A 30 6.96 51.78 0.28
C ALA A 30 6.05 52.88 0.87
N ILE A 31 4.76 52.84 0.55
CA ILE A 31 3.76 53.77 1.10
C ILE A 31 3.63 53.59 2.62
N ALA A 32 3.53 52.34 3.10
CA ALA A 32 3.40 52.05 4.53
C ALA A 32 4.64 52.52 5.31
N ASN A 33 5.85 52.26 4.80
CA ASN A 33 7.12 52.67 5.42
C ASN A 33 7.27 54.20 5.46
N GLN A 34 6.86 54.91 4.41
CA GLN A 34 6.90 56.38 4.39
C GLN A 34 5.94 56.99 5.43
N LEU A 35 4.73 56.43 5.56
CA LEU A 35 3.75 56.87 6.56
C LEU A 35 4.23 56.56 8.00
N LEU A 36 4.87 55.42 8.21
CA LEU A 36 5.44 55.07 9.52
C LEU A 36 6.69 55.89 9.87
N SER A 37 7.48 56.30 8.88
CA SER A 37 8.65 57.17 9.09
C SER A 37 8.24 58.58 9.52
N SER A 38 7.13 59.09 9.00
CA SER A 38 6.56 60.39 9.39
C SER A 38 5.73 60.31 10.67
N ASN A 39 5.05 59.21 10.94
CA ASN A 39 4.32 58.95 12.18
C ASN A 39 4.40 57.45 12.58
N PRO A 40 5.30 57.09 13.53
CA PRO A 40 5.47 55.70 13.97
C PRO A 40 4.25 55.06 14.65
N ASN A 41 3.23 55.85 15.01
CA ASN A 41 1.97 55.42 15.61
C ASN A 41 0.78 55.60 14.67
N HIS A 42 1.01 55.71 13.36
CA HIS A 42 -0.06 55.72 12.38
C HIS A 42 -0.73 54.34 12.30
N HIS A 43 -1.83 54.15 13.03
CA HIS A 43 -2.53 52.85 13.16
C HIS A 43 -2.92 52.22 11.80
N GLY A 44 -3.34 53.03 10.82
CA GLY A 44 -3.66 52.56 9.47
C GLY A 44 -2.46 51.99 8.70
N ALA A 45 -1.30 52.64 8.80
CA ALA A 45 -0.06 52.20 8.17
C ALA A 45 0.50 50.94 8.87
N LEU A 46 0.39 50.85 10.20
CA LEU A 46 0.70 49.64 10.95
C LEU A 46 -0.19 48.45 10.52
N ASN A 47 -1.48 48.69 10.31
CA ASN A 47 -2.39 47.66 9.78
C ASN A 47 -2.00 47.24 8.35
N LEU A 48 -1.70 48.21 7.47
CA LEU A 48 -1.25 47.92 6.10
C LEU A 48 0.06 47.11 6.08
N SER A 49 1.09 47.53 6.83
CA SER A 49 2.34 46.77 6.97
C SER A 49 2.11 45.38 7.58
N GLY A 50 1.16 45.26 8.51
CA GLY A 50 0.76 43.96 9.07
C GLY A 50 0.19 43.02 8.01
N LEU A 51 -0.70 43.51 7.14
CA LEU A 51 -1.25 42.72 6.03
C LEU A 51 -0.20 42.38 4.97
N ILE A 52 0.74 43.28 4.69
CA ILE A 52 1.87 43.02 3.78
C ILE A 52 2.75 41.90 4.35
N ALA A 53 3.07 41.97 5.65
CA ALA A 53 3.82 40.92 6.34
C ALA A 53 3.09 39.56 6.27
N LEU A 54 1.75 39.53 6.39
CA LEU A 54 0.98 38.28 6.19
C LEU A 54 1.12 37.74 4.77
N ASN A 55 1.05 38.59 3.75
CA ASN A 55 1.22 38.20 2.35
C ASN A 55 2.64 37.68 2.06
N GLN A 56 3.64 38.14 2.81
CA GLN A 56 5.03 37.69 2.72
C GLN A 56 5.34 36.46 3.59
N GLY A 57 4.37 35.96 4.37
CA GLY A 57 4.58 34.84 5.28
C GLY A 57 5.31 35.21 6.58
N GLU A 58 5.56 36.49 6.85
CA GLU A 58 6.22 36.98 8.07
C GLU A 58 5.23 37.06 9.25
N LYS A 59 4.73 35.89 9.67
CA LYS A 59 3.62 35.68 10.61
C LYS A 59 3.79 36.48 11.92
N GLU A 60 4.95 36.40 12.57
CA GLU A 60 5.22 37.03 13.86
C GLU A 60 5.34 38.55 13.74
N ARG A 61 5.91 39.03 12.63
CA ARG A 61 5.97 40.47 12.34
C ARG A 61 4.57 41.03 12.12
N ALA A 62 3.75 40.31 11.35
CA ALA A 62 2.36 40.69 11.13
C ALA A 62 1.58 40.79 12.45
N VAL A 63 1.68 39.78 13.32
CA VAL A 63 1.04 39.79 14.64
C VAL A 63 1.47 41.02 15.45
N ARG A 64 2.77 41.31 15.56
CA ARG A 64 3.27 42.48 16.32
C ARG A 64 2.72 43.80 15.78
N LEU A 65 2.72 43.98 14.45
CA LEU A 65 2.24 45.20 13.80
C LEU A 65 0.73 45.39 14.00
N LEU A 66 -0.05 44.32 13.84
CA LEU A 66 -1.51 44.34 13.99
C LEU A 66 -1.94 44.51 15.45
N GLN A 67 -1.22 43.91 16.40
CA GLN A 67 -1.43 44.16 17.84
C GLN A 67 -1.22 45.66 18.17
N LYS A 68 -0.17 46.29 17.61
CA LYS A 68 0.06 47.73 17.81
C LYS A 68 -1.06 48.57 17.19
N ALA A 69 -1.52 48.22 15.99
CA ALA A 69 -2.66 48.90 15.35
C ALA A 69 -3.94 48.80 16.19
N VAL A 70 -4.26 47.61 16.71
CA VAL A 70 -5.40 47.38 17.61
C VAL A 70 -5.27 48.18 18.91
N LYS A 71 -4.07 48.23 19.52
CA LYS A 71 -3.84 49.01 20.76
C LYS A 71 -4.06 50.50 20.55
N LEU A 72 -3.68 51.03 19.39
CA LEU A 72 -3.84 52.45 19.06
C LEU A 72 -5.28 52.83 18.71
N LYS A 73 -6.06 51.91 18.14
CA LYS A 73 -7.48 52.13 17.80
C LYS A 73 -8.31 50.87 18.08
N PRO A 74 -8.68 50.60 19.35
CA PRO A 74 -9.34 49.35 19.75
C PRO A 74 -10.79 49.22 19.28
N SER A 75 -11.42 50.34 18.91
CA SER A 75 -12.82 50.38 18.45
C SER A 75 -12.99 50.03 16.97
N GLU A 76 -11.92 49.71 16.24
CA GLU A 76 -11.93 49.43 14.81
C GLU A 76 -12.06 47.91 14.55
N PRO A 77 -13.22 47.39 14.11
CA PRO A 77 -13.46 45.95 13.98
C PRO A 77 -12.52 45.25 12.98
N ILE A 78 -12.16 45.94 11.88
CA ILE A 78 -11.27 45.37 10.85
C ILE A 78 -9.86 45.11 11.40
N TYR A 79 -9.37 45.88 12.40
CA TYR A 79 -8.07 45.62 13.00
C TYR A 79 -8.08 44.36 13.86
N GLN A 80 -9.17 44.12 14.60
CA GLN A 80 -9.38 42.87 15.33
C GLN A 80 -9.50 41.68 14.37
N CYS A 81 -10.21 41.84 13.25
CA CYS A 81 -10.35 40.81 12.22
C CYS A 81 -9.00 40.46 11.58
N ASN A 82 -8.20 41.46 11.18
CA ASN A 82 -6.88 41.24 10.59
C ASN A 82 -5.91 40.61 11.61
N LEU A 83 -5.97 41.02 12.88
CA LEU A 83 -5.21 40.38 13.94
C LEU A 83 -5.63 38.91 14.14
N GLY A 84 -6.93 38.61 14.06
CA GLY A 84 -7.44 37.24 14.07
C GLY A 84 -6.88 36.40 12.93
N ALA A 85 -6.87 36.94 11.71
CA ALA A 85 -6.26 36.28 10.55
C ALA A 85 -4.76 36.01 10.75
N ALA A 86 -4.03 36.96 11.34
CA ALA A 86 -2.60 36.80 11.66
C ALA A 86 -2.34 35.71 12.70
N TYR A 87 -3.14 35.67 13.77
CA TYR A 87 -3.06 34.59 14.76
C TYR A 87 -3.37 33.22 14.15
N ARG A 88 -4.38 33.13 13.27
CA ARG A 88 -4.72 31.88 12.58
C ARG A 88 -3.55 31.37 11.73
N GLN A 89 -2.93 32.25 10.93
CA GLN A 89 -1.76 31.88 10.10
C GLN A 89 -0.53 31.49 10.94
N SER A 90 -0.46 31.98 12.19
CA SER A 90 0.54 31.62 13.20
C SER A 90 0.15 30.41 14.05
N HIS A 91 -0.91 29.67 13.70
CA HIS A 91 -1.46 28.52 14.44
C HIS A 91 -1.89 28.83 15.89
N ARG A 92 -2.15 30.10 16.21
CA ARG A 92 -2.61 30.59 17.53
C ARG A 92 -4.14 30.68 17.56
N TYR A 93 -4.81 29.54 17.40
CA TYR A 93 -6.25 29.49 17.10
C TYR A 93 -7.14 30.12 18.19
N ASN A 94 -6.85 29.89 19.47
CA ASN A 94 -7.62 30.49 20.57
C ASN A 94 -7.57 32.03 20.57
N GLU A 95 -6.42 32.60 20.24
CA GLU A 95 -6.26 34.05 20.15
C GLU A 95 -6.94 34.61 18.91
N ALA A 96 -6.90 33.88 17.80
CA ALA A 96 -7.63 34.20 16.58
C ALA A 96 -9.15 34.24 16.83
N ILE A 97 -9.71 33.21 17.47
CA ILE A 97 -11.12 33.14 17.88
C ILE A 97 -11.47 34.34 18.76
N SER A 98 -10.67 34.63 19.79
CA SER A 98 -10.89 35.77 20.70
C SER A 98 -10.90 37.11 19.96
N ALA A 99 -9.97 37.32 19.02
CA ALA A 99 -9.90 38.54 18.22
C ALA A 99 -11.12 38.69 17.30
N CYS A 100 -11.54 37.64 16.61
CA CYS A 100 -12.74 37.66 15.77
C CYS A 100 -14.02 37.90 16.59
N GLN A 101 -14.16 37.27 17.76
CA GLN A 101 -15.28 37.52 18.66
C GLN A 101 -15.32 38.98 19.15
N LYS A 102 -14.16 39.60 19.43
CA LYS A 102 -14.08 41.04 19.73
C LYS A 102 -14.53 41.89 18.54
N ALA A 103 -14.13 41.54 17.32
CA ALA A 103 -14.59 42.22 16.11
C ALA A 103 -16.13 42.15 15.98
N LEU A 104 -16.73 40.99 16.25
CA LEU A 104 -18.18 40.77 16.20
C LEU A 104 -18.93 41.48 17.34
N LYS A 105 -18.31 41.64 18.52
CA LYS A 105 -18.86 42.49 19.61
C LYS A 105 -18.90 43.96 19.21
N LEU A 106 -17.87 44.45 18.51
CA LEU A 106 -17.81 45.84 18.03
C LEU A 106 -18.78 46.08 16.86
N ARG A 107 -18.96 45.07 16.00
CA ARG A 107 -19.91 45.11 14.89
C ARG A 107 -20.56 43.74 14.71
N PRO A 108 -21.80 43.55 15.21
CA PRO A 108 -22.57 42.35 14.94
C PRO A 108 -22.77 42.14 13.43
N ASN A 109 -22.84 40.89 12.98
CA ASN A 109 -23.03 40.52 11.57
C ASN A 109 -21.94 41.08 10.63
N TYR A 110 -20.69 41.16 11.09
CA TYR A 110 -19.58 41.63 10.26
C TYR A 110 -19.00 40.48 9.40
N PRO A 111 -19.17 40.49 8.06
CA PRO A 111 -18.86 39.33 7.22
C PRO A 111 -17.40 38.87 7.32
N ASN A 112 -16.44 39.79 7.24
CA ASN A 112 -15.01 39.43 7.31
C ASN A 112 -14.65 38.75 8.64
N ALA A 113 -15.26 39.16 9.75
CA ALA A 113 -15.02 38.56 11.05
C ALA A 113 -15.68 37.18 11.17
N LEU A 114 -16.88 36.98 10.61
CA LEU A 114 -17.51 35.65 10.56
C LEU A 114 -16.71 34.68 9.68
N ILE A 115 -16.26 35.12 8.50
CA ILE A 115 -15.42 34.30 7.60
C ILE A 115 -14.13 33.92 8.30
N THR A 116 -13.42 34.90 8.87
CA THR A 116 -12.16 34.64 9.57
C THR A 116 -12.37 33.73 10.80
N LEU A 117 -13.48 33.89 11.52
CA LEU A 117 -13.83 33.03 12.65
C LEU A 117 -14.12 31.60 12.19
N ALA A 118 -14.94 31.42 11.16
CA ALA A 118 -15.25 30.11 10.59
C ALA A 118 -14.00 29.40 10.05
N SER A 119 -13.14 30.10 9.31
CA SER A 119 -11.86 29.54 8.84
C SER A 119 -10.90 29.24 10.00
N THR A 120 -10.98 29.97 11.11
CA THR A 120 -10.20 29.65 12.32
C THR A 120 -10.73 28.38 12.99
N TYR A 121 -12.05 28.24 13.12
CA TYR A 121 -12.66 27.01 13.63
C TYR A 121 -12.30 25.81 12.75
N PHE A 122 -12.36 25.96 11.43
CA PHE A 122 -11.95 24.92 10.49
C PHE A 122 -10.47 24.52 10.69
N ALA A 123 -9.56 25.50 10.79
CA ALA A 123 -8.13 25.24 11.01
C ALA A 123 -7.81 24.68 12.41
N ALA A 124 -8.72 24.85 13.37
CA ALA A 124 -8.64 24.25 14.70
C ALA A 124 -9.41 22.91 14.78
N GLU A 125 -9.85 22.37 13.64
CA GLU A 125 -10.59 21.11 13.51
C GLU A 125 -11.95 21.10 14.24
N GLN A 126 -12.45 22.29 14.58
CA GLN A 126 -13.77 22.52 15.17
C GLN A 126 -14.81 22.68 14.04
N TYR A 127 -15.03 21.61 13.29
CA TYR A 127 -15.78 21.65 12.04
C TYR A 127 -17.28 21.98 12.23
N GLN A 128 -17.89 21.60 13.35
CA GLN A 128 -19.31 21.89 13.60
C GLN A 128 -19.54 23.38 13.89
N GLU A 129 -18.63 24.03 14.62
CA GLU A 129 -18.59 25.46 14.86
C GLU A 129 -18.27 26.23 13.57
N ALA A 130 -17.32 25.72 12.77
CA ALA A 130 -17.00 26.28 11.46
C ALA A 130 -18.24 26.29 10.54
N LEU A 131 -18.96 25.16 10.45
CA LEU A 131 -20.16 25.03 9.63
C LEU A 131 -21.23 26.05 10.05
N THR A 132 -21.53 26.10 11.35
CA THR A 132 -22.51 27.03 11.91
C THR A 132 -22.14 28.49 11.60
N THR A 133 -20.85 28.83 11.71
CA THR A 133 -20.36 30.19 11.48
C THR A 133 -20.34 30.54 9.99
N TYR A 134 -20.02 29.60 9.09
CA TYR A 134 -20.16 29.81 7.65
C TYR A 134 -21.61 30.00 7.24
N GLU A 135 -22.57 29.28 7.83
CA GLU A 135 -23.99 29.47 7.58
C GLU A 135 -24.49 30.86 8.01
N GLN A 136 -23.96 31.40 9.13
CA GLN A 136 -24.21 32.79 9.51
C GLN A 136 -23.63 33.79 8.48
N ALA A 137 -22.43 33.54 7.96
CA ALA A 137 -21.85 34.39 6.92
C ALA A 137 -22.67 34.33 5.61
N ILE A 138 -23.14 33.14 5.21
CA ILE A 138 -23.99 32.93 4.03
C ILE A 138 -25.33 33.64 4.19
N ALA A 139 -25.93 33.64 5.39
CA ALA A 139 -27.18 34.35 5.64
C ALA A 139 -27.06 35.88 5.40
N ILE A 140 -25.85 36.44 5.52
CA ILE A 140 -25.58 37.86 5.28
C ILE A 140 -25.22 38.12 3.80
N ALA A 141 -24.48 37.20 3.18
CA ALA A 141 -23.99 37.33 1.81
C ALA A 141 -24.26 36.04 0.98
N PRO A 142 -25.53 35.74 0.64
CA PRO A 142 -25.91 34.46 0.03
C PRO A 142 -25.33 34.26 -1.38
N GLU A 143 -25.02 35.35 -2.09
CA GLU A 143 -24.47 35.31 -3.45
C GLU A 143 -22.94 35.14 -3.48
N GLN A 144 -22.27 35.10 -2.32
CA GLN A 144 -20.82 34.93 -2.27
C GLN A 144 -20.44 33.46 -2.45
N ALA A 145 -20.15 33.07 -3.70
CA ALA A 145 -19.82 31.70 -4.11
C ALA A 145 -18.78 30.99 -3.21
N LEU A 146 -17.72 31.71 -2.80
CA LEU A 146 -16.65 31.17 -1.97
C LEU A 146 -17.13 30.69 -0.58
N LEU A 147 -18.18 31.30 -0.01
CA LEU A 147 -18.75 30.84 1.27
C LEU A 147 -19.40 29.47 1.14
N HIS A 148 -20.07 29.20 0.02
CA HIS A 148 -20.65 27.90 -0.27
C HIS A 148 -19.57 26.84 -0.47
N ALA A 149 -18.44 27.21 -1.09
CA ALA A 149 -17.28 26.33 -1.22
C ALA A 149 -16.67 25.99 0.15
N TYR A 150 -16.48 26.97 1.04
CA TYR A 150 -16.00 26.70 2.40
C TYR A 150 -16.98 25.90 3.27
N ARG A 151 -18.28 26.13 3.09
CA ARG A 151 -19.32 25.27 3.68
C ARG A 151 -19.19 23.84 3.17
N ALA A 152 -18.97 23.65 1.87
CA ALA A 152 -18.77 22.34 1.27
C ALA A 152 -17.51 21.64 1.81
N ASP A 153 -16.38 22.36 1.90
CA ASP A 153 -15.15 21.85 2.51
C ASP A 153 -15.41 21.37 3.94
N THR A 154 -16.15 22.15 4.74
CA THR A 154 -16.50 21.80 6.12
C THR A 154 -17.44 20.61 6.22
N LEU A 155 -18.41 20.50 5.32
CA LEU A 155 -19.31 19.34 5.25
C LEU A 155 -18.56 18.06 4.87
N ARG A 156 -17.54 18.17 4.01
CA ARG A 156 -16.67 17.05 3.64
C ARG A 156 -15.88 16.54 4.84
N GLU A 157 -15.26 17.44 5.62
CA GLU A 157 -14.52 17.04 6.84
C GLU A 157 -15.46 16.43 7.92
N LEU A 158 -16.73 16.83 7.96
CA LEU A 158 -17.76 16.21 8.80
C LEU A 158 -18.28 14.86 8.24
N GLY A 159 -17.73 14.34 7.15
CA GLY A 159 -18.18 13.11 6.48
C GLY A 159 -19.54 13.23 5.79
N ARG A 160 -20.12 14.43 5.69
CA ARG A 160 -21.43 14.68 5.06
C ARG A 160 -21.27 14.88 3.55
N ILE A 161 -20.76 13.86 2.88
CA ILE A 161 -20.29 13.93 1.48
C ILE A 161 -21.37 14.39 0.49
N HIS A 162 -22.60 13.88 0.59
CA HIS A 162 -23.69 14.31 -0.30
C HIS A 162 -24.03 15.79 -0.15
N ALA A 163 -24.09 16.29 1.09
CA ALA A 163 -24.34 17.70 1.35
C ALA A 163 -23.17 18.59 0.87
N ALA A 164 -21.93 18.10 0.95
CA ALA A 164 -20.77 18.78 0.39
C ALA A 164 -20.86 18.92 -1.14
N ILE A 165 -21.27 17.86 -1.84
CA ILE A 165 -21.50 17.88 -3.30
C ILE A 165 -22.52 18.95 -3.69
N GLU A 166 -23.67 19.01 -3.00
CA GLU A 166 -24.70 20.03 -3.24
C GLU A 166 -24.16 21.45 -3.01
N ALA A 167 -23.39 21.65 -1.94
CA ALA A 167 -22.79 22.94 -1.62
C ALA A 167 -21.74 23.39 -2.64
N TYR A 168 -20.90 22.48 -3.17
CA TYR A 168 -19.98 22.78 -4.26
C TYR A 168 -20.73 23.12 -5.56
N GLN A 169 -21.80 22.39 -5.88
CA GLN A 169 -22.65 22.70 -7.03
C GLN A 169 -23.27 24.10 -6.89
N GLN A 170 -23.74 24.46 -5.70
CA GLN A 170 -24.23 25.81 -5.43
C GLN A 170 -23.14 26.88 -5.62
N ALA A 171 -21.92 26.64 -5.11
CA ALA A 171 -20.79 27.55 -5.30
C ALA A 171 -20.47 27.76 -6.80
N LEU A 172 -20.44 26.68 -7.58
CA LEU A 172 -20.13 26.71 -9.02
C LEU A 172 -21.30 27.24 -9.87
N ASN A 173 -22.54 27.15 -9.40
CA ASN A 173 -23.68 27.82 -10.04
C ASN A 173 -23.60 29.34 -9.88
N LEU A 174 -23.17 29.82 -8.71
CA LEU A 174 -22.96 31.26 -8.45
C LEU A 174 -21.73 31.81 -9.17
N SER A 175 -20.64 31.05 -9.22
CA SER A 175 -19.41 31.41 -9.93
C SER A 175 -18.83 30.19 -10.65
N PRO A 176 -19.11 30.02 -11.95
CA PRO A 176 -18.61 28.89 -12.73
C PRO A 176 -17.09 28.84 -12.91
N ASP A 177 -16.38 29.94 -12.62
CA ASP A 177 -14.91 30.04 -12.63
C ASP A 177 -14.40 30.28 -11.20
N LEU A 178 -14.47 29.22 -10.38
CA LEU A 178 -14.00 29.24 -8.99
C LEU A 178 -13.04 28.07 -8.76
N PRO A 179 -11.72 28.24 -9.01
CA PRO A 179 -10.72 27.17 -8.98
C PRO A 179 -10.67 26.39 -7.66
N HIS A 180 -10.80 27.09 -6.53
CA HIS A 180 -10.90 26.47 -5.20
C HIS A 180 -12.05 25.46 -5.11
N ALA A 181 -13.25 25.88 -5.55
CA ALA A 181 -14.43 25.00 -5.54
C ALA A 181 -14.29 23.87 -6.55
N MET A 182 -13.77 24.13 -7.75
CA MET A 182 -13.56 23.09 -8.76
C MET A 182 -12.60 22.00 -8.28
N GLY A 183 -11.42 22.38 -7.76
CA GLY A 183 -10.41 21.43 -7.31
C GLY A 183 -10.91 20.54 -6.17
N ASN A 184 -11.54 21.14 -5.15
CA ASN A 184 -12.06 20.38 -4.01
C ASN A 184 -13.33 19.59 -4.36
N PHE A 185 -14.17 20.10 -5.25
CA PHE A 185 -15.30 19.35 -5.78
C PHE A 185 -14.82 18.13 -6.57
N GLY A 186 -13.77 18.29 -7.38
CA GLY A 186 -13.13 17.19 -8.10
C GLY A 186 -12.64 16.09 -7.16
N LEU A 187 -11.91 16.43 -6.09
CA LEU A 187 -11.51 15.45 -5.07
C LEU A 187 -12.71 14.78 -4.37
N THR A 188 -13.78 15.54 -4.11
CA THR A 188 -15.01 14.99 -3.50
C THR A 188 -15.70 14.01 -4.44
N LEU A 189 -15.75 14.32 -5.74
CA LEU A 189 -16.28 13.43 -6.78
C LEU A 189 -15.44 12.16 -6.91
N LEU A 190 -14.11 12.28 -6.77
CA LEU A 190 -13.20 11.15 -6.76
C LEU A 190 -13.53 10.18 -5.61
N ALA A 191 -13.75 10.72 -4.40
CA ALA A 191 -14.10 9.93 -3.22
C ALA A 191 -15.45 9.18 -3.35
N VAL A 192 -16.37 9.64 -4.19
CA VAL A 192 -17.65 8.97 -4.48
C VAL A 192 -17.62 8.16 -5.79
N GLY A 193 -16.43 7.86 -6.32
CA GLY A 193 -16.26 7.00 -7.49
C GLY A 193 -16.67 7.63 -8.83
N GLN A 194 -16.50 8.96 -8.97
CA GLN A 194 -16.79 9.69 -10.22
C GLN A 194 -15.51 10.34 -10.80
N PRO A 195 -14.51 9.54 -11.20
CA PRO A 195 -13.18 10.04 -11.53
C PRO A 195 -13.14 10.84 -12.84
N GLU A 196 -14.03 10.59 -13.81
CA GLU A 196 -14.07 11.35 -15.07
C GLU A 196 -14.55 12.78 -14.85
N ARG A 197 -15.57 12.96 -14.01
CA ARG A 197 -16.04 14.29 -13.60
C ARG A 197 -15.00 14.98 -12.72
N ALA A 198 -14.33 14.23 -11.84
CA ALA A 198 -13.21 14.76 -11.06
C ALA A 198 -12.11 15.32 -11.96
N LEU A 199 -11.76 14.60 -13.03
CA LEU A 199 -10.74 15.02 -13.99
C LEU A 199 -11.13 16.31 -14.70
N GLU A 200 -12.39 16.45 -15.12
CA GLU A 200 -12.89 17.68 -15.75
C GLU A 200 -12.70 18.90 -14.84
N TYR A 201 -13.18 18.82 -13.58
CA TYR A 201 -13.11 19.95 -12.66
C TYR A 201 -11.68 20.25 -12.19
N CYS A 202 -10.87 19.23 -11.85
CA CYS A 202 -9.49 19.46 -11.43
C CYS A 202 -8.63 20.03 -12.57
N ARG A 203 -8.85 19.59 -13.82
CA ARG A 203 -8.16 20.15 -14.98
C ARG A 203 -8.50 21.63 -15.17
N ARG A 204 -9.79 21.98 -15.15
CA ARG A 204 -10.24 23.37 -15.25
C ARG A 204 -9.69 24.24 -14.11
N ALA A 205 -9.61 23.70 -12.90
CA ALA A 205 -9.01 24.42 -11.76
C ALA A 205 -7.53 24.75 -12.01
N ALA A 206 -6.74 23.77 -12.46
CA ALA A 206 -5.31 23.93 -12.74
C ALA A 206 -5.04 24.86 -13.94
N GLU A 207 -5.90 24.81 -14.97
CA GLU A 207 -5.80 25.67 -16.15
C GLU A 207 -6.23 27.12 -15.86
N SER A 208 -7.22 27.33 -15.00
CA SER A 208 -7.68 28.68 -14.59
C SER A 208 -6.65 29.38 -13.70
N GLU A 209 -5.94 28.63 -12.84
CA GLU A 209 -4.84 29.16 -12.03
C GLU A 209 -3.53 28.37 -12.22
N PRO A 210 -2.78 28.61 -13.31
CA PRO A 210 -1.56 27.85 -13.61
C PRO A 210 -0.44 27.97 -12.56
N LYS A 211 -0.50 28.98 -11.69
CA LYS A 211 0.44 29.21 -10.59
C LYS A 211 -0.03 28.64 -9.24
N ASN A 212 -1.16 27.95 -9.22
CA ASN A 212 -1.68 27.32 -8.01
C ASN A 212 -1.17 25.88 -7.90
N SER A 213 -0.19 25.67 -7.01
CA SER A 213 0.40 24.35 -6.76
C SER A 213 -0.65 23.31 -6.32
N GLN A 214 -1.62 23.70 -5.48
CA GLN A 214 -2.66 22.79 -4.99
C GLN A 214 -3.56 22.29 -6.13
N ALA A 215 -3.89 23.14 -7.11
CA ALA A 215 -4.71 22.73 -8.24
C ALA A 215 -4.02 21.65 -9.10
N TRP A 216 -2.71 21.82 -9.35
CA TRP A 216 -1.89 20.80 -10.02
C TRP A 216 -1.77 19.51 -9.20
N MET A 217 -1.62 19.61 -7.88
CA MET A 217 -1.57 18.46 -6.98
C MET A 217 -2.91 17.68 -6.99
N ASN A 218 -4.05 18.38 -6.94
CA ASN A 218 -5.36 17.73 -7.03
C ASN A 218 -5.55 17.03 -8.40
N LEU A 219 -5.09 17.66 -9.49
CA LEU A 219 -5.12 17.05 -10.81
C LEU A 219 -4.23 15.80 -10.89
N GLY A 220 -3.02 15.84 -10.31
CA GLY A 220 -2.14 14.67 -10.23
C GLY A 220 -2.76 13.52 -9.42
N THR A 221 -3.47 13.83 -8.32
CA THR A 221 -4.19 12.83 -7.52
C THR A 221 -5.30 12.16 -8.33
N VAL A 222 -6.02 12.93 -9.13
CA VAL A 222 -7.02 12.38 -10.05
C VAL A 222 -6.37 11.52 -11.13
N PHE A 223 -5.25 11.95 -11.74
CA PHE A 223 -4.52 11.13 -12.72
C PHE A 223 -3.98 9.83 -12.15
N ARG A 224 -3.45 9.84 -10.92
CA ARG A 224 -3.02 8.62 -10.23
C ARG A 224 -4.20 7.68 -9.99
N THR A 225 -5.35 8.25 -9.62
CA THR A 225 -6.62 7.52 -9.52
C THR A 225 -7.25 7.23 -10.91
N LEU A 226 -6.67 7.76 -11.98
CA LEU A 226 -6.75 7.32 -13.37
C LEU A 226 -6.00 6.02 -13.67
N GLY A 227 -4.97 5.71 -12.89
CA GLY A 227 -3.86 4.84 -13.34
C GLY A 227 -2.94 5.52 -14.36
N GLN A 228 -3.16 6.81 -14.67
CA GLN A 228 -2.36 7.59 -15.61
C GLN A 228 -1.12 8.13 -14.88
N LEU A 229 -0.20 7.23 -14.50
CA LEU A 229 0.92 7.54 -13.61
C LEU A 229 1.88 8.58 -14.20
N GLU A 230 2.14 8.55 -15.52
CA GLU A 230 2.96 9.56 -16.20
C GLU A 230 2.31 10.95 -16.11
N ALA A 231 1.02 11.06 -16.45
CA ALA A 231 0.28 12.33 -16.35
C ALA A 231 0.17 12.83 -14.90
N ALA A 232 0.09 11.90 -13.94
CA ALA A 232 0.13 12.22 -12.51
C ALA A 232 1.48 12.82 -12.12
N MET A 233 2.58 12.21 -12.56
CA MET A 233 3.94 12.70 -12.31
C MET A 233 4.18 14.07 -12.98
N ASP A 234 3.69 14.29 -14.19
CA ASP A 234 3.75 15.60 -14.87
C ASP A 234 3.00 16.69 -14.08
N ALA A 235 1.80 16.38 -13.60
CA ALA A 235 1.01 17.31 -12.79
C ALA A 235 1.69 17.58 -11.43
N TYR A 236 2.22 16.55 -10.78
CA TYR A 236 2.97 16.69 -9.54
C TYR A 236 4.28 17.46 -9.75
N GLY A 237 4.97 17.28 -10.87
CA GLY A 237 6.16 18.05 -11.24
C GLY A 237 5.86 19.56 -11.33
N LYS A 238 4.76 19.92 -12.01
CA LYS A 238 4.29 21.32 -12.03
C LYS A 238 3.93 21.85 -10.64
N ALA A 239 3.26 21.04 -9.82
CA ALA A 239 2.94 21.42 -8.45
C ALA A 239 4.21 21.65 -7.62
N TYR A 240 5.24 20.84 -7.84
CA TYR A 240 6.51 20.86 -7.13
C TYR A 240 7.38 22.05 -7.55
N ASP A 241 7.43 22.38 -8.84
CA ASP A 241 8.12 23.58 -9.34
C ASP A 241 7.55 24.87 -8.73
N LEU A 242 6.25 24.87 -8.39
CA LEU A 242 5.57 26.00 -7.76
C LEU A 242 5.74 26.03 -6.23
N ASN A 243 5.78 24.87 -5.58
CA ASN A 243 5.94 24.75 -4.14
C ASN A 243 6.70 23.46 -3.76
N PRO A 244 8.04 23.50 -3.71
CA PRO A 244 8.86 22.33 -3.39
C PRO A 244 8.84 21.95 -1.90
N ASP A 245 8.32 22.83 -1.03
CA ASP A 245 8.27 22.64 0.42
C ASP A 245 6.93 22.05 0.89
N SER A 246 6.24 21.31 0.02
CA SER A 246 5.00 20.59 0.34
C SER A 246 5.28 19.13 0.72
N ALA A 247 5.16 18.81 2.01
CA ALA A 247 5.33 17.44 2.52
C ALA A 247 4.28 16.48 1.93
N MET A 248 3.03 16.93 1.81
CA MET A 248 1.95 16.17 1.16
C MET A 248 2.33 15.81 -0.28
N LEU A 249 2.81 16.78 -1.07
CA LEU A 249 3.19 16.53 -2.46
C LEU A 249 4.34 15.52 -2.57
N CYS A 250 5.37 15.65 -1.71
CA CYS A 250 6.46 14.69 -1.66
C CYS A 250 5.96 13.27 -1.33
N THR A 251 4.99 13.15 -0.43
CA THR A 251 4.34 11.87 -0.10
C THR A 251 3.61 11.29 -1.32
N LEU A 252 2.80 12.09 -2.01
CA LEU A 252 2.06 11.65 -3.20
C LEU A 252 2.97 11.21 -4.35
N ILE A 253 4.15 11.84 -4.51
CA ILE A 253 5.18 11.43 -5.47
C ILE A 253 5.81 10.10 -5.04
N GLY A 254 6.16 9.96 -3.74
CA GLY A 254 6.69 8.71 -3.18
C GLY A 254 5.74 7.54 -3.39
N GLU A 255 4.43 7.75 -3.24
CA GLU A 255 3.39 6.73 -3.48
C GLU A 255 3.36 6.26 -4.94
N ILE A 256 3.65 7.13 -5.92
CA ILE A 256 3.78 6.67 -7.33
C ILE A 256 5.01 5.78 -7.48
N TRP A 257 6.16 6.16 -6.92
CA TRP A 257 7.37 5.34 -6.98
C TRP A 257 7.17 3.98 -6.31
N GLN A 258 6.42 3.94 -5.21
CA GLN A 258 6.03 2.69 -4.56
C GLN A 258 5.11 1.85 -5.45
N GLU A 259 4.12 2.46 -6.12
CA GLU A 259 3.19 1.75 -7.02
C GLU A 259 3.91 1.10 -8.22
N VAL A 260 4.97 1.73 -8.73
CA VAL A 260 5.85 1.14 -9.78
C VAL A 260 6.98 0.27 -9.22
N SER A 261 6.96 -0.04 -7.92
CA SER A 261 7.95 -0.90 -7.24
C SER A 261 9.40 -0.39 -7.24
N GLU A 262 9.61 0.91 -7.49
CA GLU A 262 10.91 1.59 -7.32
C GLU A 262 11.07 2.07 -5.88
N LEU A 263 11.09 1.10 -4.95
CA LEU A 263 11.06 1.34 -3.50
C LEU A 263 12.17 2.27 -2.98
N PRO A 264 13.42 2.24 -3.49
CA PRO A 264 14.44 3.21 -3.07
C PRO A 264 14.09 4.67 -3.39
N GLN A 265 13.43 4.93 -4.52
CA GLN A 265 12.95 6.27 -4.86
C GLN A 265 11.78 6.66 -3.95
N ALA A 266 10.85 5.73 -3.68
CA ALA A 266 9.74 5.97 -2.77
C ALA A 266 10.25 6.41 -1.37
N ILE A 267 11.20 5.67 -0.79
CA ILE A 267 11.83 5.99 0.50
C ILE A 267 12.47 7.38 0.47
N THR A 268 13.22 7.71 -0.60
CA THR A 268 13.86 9.03 -0.75
C THR A 268 12.84 10.17 -0.72
N TRP A 269 11.69 10.00 -1.38
CA TRP A 269 10.62 11.00 -1.41
C TRP A 269 9.88 11.11 -0.08
N TYR A 270 9.67 9.99 0.60
CA TYR A 270 9.09 10.00 1.94
C TYR A 270 10.04 10.62 2.98
N ASP A 271 11.35 10.37 2.91
CA ASP A 271 12.35 11.07 3.73
C ASP A 271 12.29 12.58 3.52
N ARG A 272 12.12 13.02 2.26
CA ARG A 272 11.93 14.43 1.94
C ARG A 272 10.66 15.01 2.55
N ALA A 273 9.55 14.27 2.49
CA ALA A 273 8.30 14.68 3.12
C ALA A 273 8.47 14.85 4.64
N LEU A 274 9.11 13.87 5.29
CA LEU A 274 9.34 13.86 6.74
C LEU A 274 10.40 14.87 7.19
N ALA A 275 11.33 15.28 6.32
CA ALA A 275 12.24 16.39 6.60
C ALA A 275 11.52 17.75 6.65
N ILE A 276 10.39 17.89 5.93
CA ILE A 276 9.56 19.10 5.91
C ILE A 276 8.57 19.08 7.08
N GLU A 277 7.81 17.99 7.23
CA GLU A 277 6.84 17.77 8.31
C GLU A 277 7.09 16.41 9.01
N PRO A 278 7.93 16.35 10.06
CA PRO A 278 8.30 15.09 10.72
C PRO A 278 7.13 14.30 11.33
N ASP A 279 6.11 15.00 11.82
CA ASP A 279 4.97 14.40 12.53
C ASP A 279 3.81 14.01 11.59
N ARG A 280 3.98 14.18 10.27
CA ARG A 280 2.95 13.92 9.26
C ARG A 280 2.62 12.42 9.17
N LEU A 281 1.45 12.03 9.69
CA LEU A 281 1.08 10.62 9.89
C LEU A 281 0.94 9.80 8.60
N ASP A 282 0.34 10.38 7.55
CA ASP A 282 0.24 9.75 6.24
C ASP A 282 1.62 9.44 5.65
N SER A 283 2.56 10.38 5.72
CA SER A 283 3.95 10.18 5.28
C SER A 283 4.67 9.10 6.10
N ARG A 284 4.51 9.10 7.43
CA ARG A 284 5.13 8.10 8.31
C ARG A 284 4.60 6.70 8.01
N CYS A 285 3.29 6.56 7.79
CA CYS A 285 2.67 5.28 7.41
C CYS A 285 3.10 4.81 6.00
N ALA A 286 3.16 5.71 5.03
CA ALA A 286 3.61 5.39 3.67
C ALA A 286 5.08 4.95 3.66
N PHE A 287 5.94 5.63 4.44
CA PHE A 287 7.34 5.24 4.65
C PHE A 287 7.47 3.83 5.24
N ALA A 288 6.74 3.54 6.32
CA ALA A 288 6.72 2.21 6.93
C ALA A 288 6.19 1.14 5.95
N GLY A 289 5.21 1.48 5.12
CA GLY A 289 4.68 0.60 4.08
C GLY A 289 5.72 0.26 3.00
N ALA A 290 6.50 1.25 2.53
CA ALA A 290 7.57 1.00 1.57
C ALA A 290 8.72 0.17 2.15
N ILE A 291 9.03 0.32 3.45
CA ILE A 291 9.97 -0.56 4.16
C ILE A 291 9.45 -2.00 4.20
N LEU A 292 8.16 -2.17 4.47
CA LEU A 292 7.54 -3.49 4.45
C LEU A 292 7.60 -4.13 3.06
N ASP A 293 7.32 -3.37 2.01
CA ASP A 293 7.42 -3.82 0.62
C ASP A 293 8.87 -4.18 0.23
N LEU A 294 9.87 -3.56 0.87
CA LEU A 294 11.29 -3.92 0.73
C LEU A 294 11.63 -5.26 1.43
N GLY A 295 10.70 -5.79 2.23
CA GLY A 295 10.83 -7.04 2.98
C GLY A 295 11.31 -6.87 4.42
N ASP A 296 11.54 -5.64 4.90
CA ASP A 296 11.96 -5.38 6.28
C ASP A 296 10.75 -5.21 7.21
N SER A 297 10.10 -6.33 7.52
CA SER A 297 8.90 -6.35 8.36
C SER A 297 9.19 -5.87 9.79
N ALA A 298 10.38 -6.14 10.33
CA ALA A 298 10.74 -5.78 11.71
C ALA A 298 10.85 -4.25 11.90
N THR A 299 11.52 -3.57 10.97
CA THR A 299 11.58 -2.10 10.99
C THR A 299 10.20 -1.50 10.74
N ALA A 300 9.42 -2.04 9.80
CA ALA A 300 8.07 -1.56 9.54
C ALA A 300 7.16 -1.67 10.78
N ILE A 301 7.19 -2.81 11.50
CA ILE A 301 6.46 -3.01 12.77
C ILE A 301 6.83 -1.91 13.78
N THR A 302 8.13 -1.70 14.00
CA THR A 302 8.62 -0.69 14.95
C THR A 302 8.10 0.70 14.59
N ARG A 303 8.14 1.08 13.31
CA ARG A 303 7.64 2.37 12.84
C ARG A 303 6.14 2.54 13.03
N TYR A 304 5.34 1.50 12.76
CA TYR A 304 3.90 1.58 13.01
C TYR A 304 3.58 1.65 14.51
N GLN A 305 4.31 0.91 15.35
CA GLN A 305 4.17 1.00 16.81
C GLN A 305 4.49 2.40 17.33
N GLU A 306 5.58 3.04 16.86
CA GLU A 306 5.92 4.43 17.20
C GLU A 306 4.80 5.42 16.83
N ILE A 307 4.10 5.19 15.72
CA ILE A 307 2.94 6.01 15.32
C ILE A 307 1.78 5.80 16.28
N ILE A 308 1.45 4.54 16.58
CA ILE A 308 0.32 4.16 17.44
C ILE A 308 0.51 4.63 18.88
N GLU A 309 1.74 4.56 19.41
CA GLU A 309 2.07 5.07 20.75
C GLU A 309 1.78 6.56 20.90
N GLN A 310 1.99 7.34 19.83
CA GLN A 310 1.77 8.78 19.81
C GLN A 310 0.34 9.14 19.40
N HIS A 311 -0.30 8.30 18.56
CA HIS A 311 -1.59 8.55 17.91
C HIS A 311 -2.43 7.26 17.87
N SER A 312 -2.93 6.86 19.04
CA SER A 312 -3.70 5.62 19.23
C SER A 312 -5.07 5.57 18.52
N ASP A 313 -5.49 6.68 17.93
CA ASP A 313 -6.73 6.85 17.15
C ASP A 313 -6.51 6.76 15.63
N TYR A 314 -5.25 6.66 15.16
CA TYR A 314 -4.93 6.64 13.74
C TYR A 314 -5.04 5.23 13.12
N GLY A 315 -6.25 4.89 12.65
CA GLY A 315 -6.60 3.55 12.14
C GLY A 315 -5.71 3.00 11.02
N GLU A 316 -5.19 3.84 10.13
CA GLU A 316 -4.29 3.44 9.04
C GLU A 316 -3.00 2.79 9.56
N ALA A 317 -2.44 3.27 10.69
CA ALA A 317 -1.26 2.69 11.29
C ALA A 317 -1.53 1.26 11.82
N TYR A 318 -2.71 1.02 12.38
CA TYR A 318 -3.12 -0.33 12.79
C TYR A 318 -3.26 -1.26 11.58
N SER A 319 -3.86 -0.79 10.47
CA SER A 319 -3.93 -1.59 9.25
C SER A 319 -2.53 -1.97 8.72
N GLY A 320 -1.61 -1.00 8.67
CA GLY A 320 -0.23 -1.23 8.27
C GLY A 320 0.51 -2.19 9.19
N LEU A 321 0.37 -2.01 10.51
CA LEU A 321 0.96 -2.90 11.52
C LEU A 321 0.43 -4.34 11.40
N SER A 322 -0.88 -4.51 11.19
CA SER A 322 -1.45 -5.85 11.02
C SER A 322 -0.86 -6.60 9.82
N GLN A 323 -0.62 -5.89 8.71
CA GLN A 323 0.05 -6.46 7.55
C GLN A 323 1.53 -6.77 7.85
N ALA A 324 2.23 -5.87 8.54
CA ALA A 324 3.63 -6.07 8.88
C ALA A 324 3.85 -7.26 9.84
N LEU A 325 3.01 -7.40 10.87
CA LEU A 325 2.99 -8.56 11.79
C LEU A 325 2.66 -9.86 11.05
N TRP A 326 1.71 -9.79 10.11
CA TRP A 326 1.38 -10.92 9.25
C TRP A 326 2.53 -11.33 8.34
N GLU A 327 3.27 -10.40 7.75
CA GLU A 327 4.48 -10.72 6.96
C GLU A 327 5.61 -11.24 7.85
N ASP A 328 5.72 -10.75 9.09
CA ASP A 328 6.78 -11.11 10.04
C ASP A 328 6.63 -12.55 10.57
N GLY A 329 5.53 -12.86 11.23
CA GLY A 329 5.44 -14.12 11.98
C GLY A 329 4.15 -14.28 12.78
N ASP A 330 3.66 -13.13 13.24
CA ASP A 330 2.76 -13.05 14.37
C ASP A 330 1.30 -12.90 13.92
N ALA A 331 0.63 -14.03 13.71
CA ALA A 331 -0.77 -14.01 13.29
C ALA A 331 -1.74 -13.59 14.39
N GLU A 332 -1.45 -13.94 15.65
CA GLU A 332 -2.33 -13.61 16.76
C GLU A 332 -2.36 -12.10 16.96
N GLU A 333 -1.20 -11.47 17.01
CA GLU A 333 -1.10 -10.01 17.13
C GLU A 333 -1.62 -9.33 15.85
N ALA A 334 -1.32 -9.87 14.65
CA ALA A 334 -1.84 -9.32 13.39
C ALA A 334 -3.38 -9.29 13.36
N VAL A 335 -4.05 -10.36 13.83
CA VAL A 335 -5.52 -10.41 13.92
C VAL A 335 -6.03 -9.39 14.94
N ALA A 336 -5.44 -9.32 16.13
CA ALA A 336 -5.85 -8.38 17.17
C ALA A 336 -5.74 -6.92 16.70
N VAL A 337 -4.62 -6.57 16.05
CA VAL A 337 -4.38 -5.23 15.49
C VAL A 337 -5.35 -4.94 14.33
N ALA A 338 -5.66 -5.93 13.48
CA ALA A 338 -6.63 -5.76 12.39
C ALA A 338 -8.06 -5.49 12.91
N TYR A 339 -8.48 -6.15 14.00
CA TYR A 339 -9.74 -5.83 14.68
C TYR A 339 -9.75 -4.38 15.16
N ARG A 340 -8.66 -3.92 15.78
CA ARG A 340 -8.55 -2.54 16.26
C ARG A 340 -8.67 -1.51 15.15
N ALA A 341 -8.10 -1.78 13.97
CA ALA A 341 -8.26 -0.91 12.80
C ALA A 341 -9.74 -0.76 12.38
N VAL A 342 -10.51 -1.85 12.40
CA VAL A 342 -11.95 -1.85 12.08
C VAL A 342 -12.77 -1.14 13.16
N GLU A 343 -12.43 -1.30 14.43
CA GLU A 343 -13.11 -0.60 15.55
C GLU A 343 -12.96 0.93 15.45
N LEU A 344 -11.79 1.41 15.03
CA LEU A 344 -11.51 2.84 14.88
C LEU A 344 -12.23 3.44 13.66
N LYS A 345 -12.46 2.65 12.60
CA LYS A 345 -13.10 3.10 11.35
C LYS A 345 -14.19 2.13 10.89
N PRO A 346 -15.31 2.02 11.64
CA PRO A 346 -16.38 1.08 11.35
C PRO A 346 -17.15 1.41 10.06
N GLU A 347 -16.94 2.54 9.42
CA GLU A 347 -17.49 2.87 8.10
C GLU A 347 -16.61 2.40 6.93
N ASN A 348 -15.39 1.91 7.20
CA ASN A 348 -14.47 1.48 6.16
C ASN A 348 -14.64 -0.02 5.84
N ALA A 349 -15.28 -0.32 4.70
CA ALA A 349 -15.46 -1.70 4.23
C ALA A 349 -14.13 -2.36 3.82
N GLY A 350 -13.16 -1.59 3.33
CA GLY A 350 -11.84 -2.10 2.92
C GLY A 350 -11.05 -2.68 4.09
N LEU A 351 -11.06 -1.99 5.24
CA LEU A 351 -10.41 -2.51 6.46
C LEU A 351 -11.02 -3.81 6.95
N ARG A 352 -12.35 -3.99 6.82
CA ARG A 352 -13.01 -5.26 7.13
C ARG A 352 -12.61 -6.38 6.20
N ALA A 353 -12.53 -6.10 4.90
CA ALA A 353 -12.06 -7.08 3.94
C ALA A 353 -10.58 -7.44 4.16
N HIS A 354 -9.75 -6.48 4.60
CA HIS A 354 -8.38 -6.73 5.03
C HIS A 354 -8.32 -7.65 6.25
N LEU A 355 -9.07 -7.34 7.32
CA LEU A 355 -9.24 -8.22 8.48
C LEU A 355 -9.66 -9.64 8.06
N ALA A 356 -10.61 -9.76 7.13
CA ALA A 356 -11.05 -11.05 6.63
C ALA A 356 -9.92 -11.83 5.93
N SER A 357 -9.06 -11.15 5.16
CA SER A 357 -7.88 -11.78 4.54
C SER A 357 -6.87 -12.29 5.58
N ILE A 358 -6.66 -11.52 6.66
CA ILE A 358 -5.79 -11.92 7.78
C ILE A 358 -6.40 -13.12 8.52
N LEU A 359 -7.70 -13.10 8.83
CA LEU A 359 -8.43 -14.21 9.48
C LEU A 359 -8.38 -15.49 8.64
N ALA A 360 -8.63 -15.40 7.33
CA ALA A 360 -8.58 -16.55 6.43
C ALA A 360 -7.18 -17.18 6.41
N SER A 361 -6.14 -16.34 6.43
CA SER A 361 -4.74 -16.78 6.49
C SER A 361 -4.40 -17.42 7.85
N ALA A 362 -4.92 -16.86 8.95
CA ALA A 362 -4.81 -17.42 10.29
C ALA A 362 -5.55 -18.77 10.42
N GLY A 363 -6.50 -19.06 9.53
CA GLY A 363 -7.24 -20.34 9.48
C GLY A 363 -8.69 -20.23 9.92
N ASP A 364 -9.10 -19.08 10.43
CA ASP A 364 -10.48 -18.79 10.80
C ASP A 364 -11.29 -18.34 9.58
N VAL A 365 -11.57 -19.30 8.69
CA VAL A 365 -12.33 -19.05 7.45
C VAL A 365 -13.78 -18.67 7.74
N GLU A 366 -14.34 -19.11 8.87
CA GLU A 366 -15.70 -18.77 9.28
C GLU A 366 -15.81 -17.28 9.62
N SER A 367 -14.97 -16.80 10.54
CA SER A 367 -14.91 -15.37 10.89
C SER A 367 -14.46 -14.52 9.70
N ALA A 368 -13.57 -15.02 8.84
CA ALA A 368 -13.22 -14.34 7.60
C ALA A 368 -14.43 -14.11 6.67
N ASN A 369 -15.27 -15.13 6.51
CA ASN A 369 -16.49 -14.98 5.70
C ASN A 369 -17.49 -14.03 6.37
N ALA A 370 -17.61 -14.06 7.70
CA ALA A 370 -18.44 -13.12 8.44
C ALA A 370 -17.96 -11.66 8.27
N ALA A 371 -16.67 -11.39 8.44
CA ALA A 371 -16.07 -10.07 8.24
C ALA A 371 -16.25 -9.54 6.80
N ASN A 372 -16.12 -10.41 5.77
CA ASN A 372 -16.43 -10.03 4.39
C ASN A 372 -17.92 -9.70 4.20
N ARG A 373 -18.84 -10.41 4.86
CA ARG A 373 -20.28 -10.09 4.81
C ARG A 373 -20.58 -8.75 5.48
N GLU A 374 -19.95 -8.45 6.60
CA GLU A 374 -20.04 -7.13 7.23
C GLU A 374 -19.48 -6.02 6.32
N ALA A 375 -18.39 -6.27 5.62
CA ALA A 375 -17.85 -5.33 4.63
C ALA A 375 -18.88 -5.02 3.53
N LEU A 376 -19.60 -6.04 3.01
CA LEU A 376 -20.66 -5.86 2.02
C LEU A 376 -21.90 -5.15 2.57
N ALA A 377 -22.20 -5.31 3.86
CA ALA A 377 -23.28 -4.56 4.52
C ALA A 377 -22.97 -3.06 4.61
N VAL A 378 -21.69 -2.70 4.79
CA VAL A 378 -21.22 -1.30 4.78
C VAL A 378 -21.13 -0.75 3.36
N ASN A 379 -20.57 -1.53 2.42
CA ASN A 379 -20.47 -1.16 1.01
C ASN A 379 -20.72 -2.40 0.13
N PRO A 380 -21.89 -2.52 -0.52
CA PRO A 380 -22.22 -3.64 -1.42
C PRO A 380 -21.26 -3.80 -2.61
N ASN A 381 -20.51 -2.75 -2.96
CA ASN A 381 -19.52 -2.74 -4.03
C ASN A 381 -18.09 -2.99 -3.53
N CYS A 382 -17.90 -3.51 -2.32
CA CYS A 382 -16.58 -3.85 -1.78
C CYS A 382 -15.97 -5.03 -2.55
N ILE A 383 -15.20 -4.73 -3.60
CA ILE A 383 -14.56 -5.72 -4.48
C ILE A 383 -13.70 -6.74 -3.70
N PRO A 384 -12.81 -6.33 -2.77
CA PRO A 384 -12.02 -7.31 -2.02
C PRO A 384 -12.89 -8.32 -1.27
N ALA A 385 -14.01 -7.87 -0.67
CA ALA A 385 -14.93 -8.76 0.03
C ALA A 385 -15.66 -9.73 -0.90
N LEU A 386 -16.14 -9.26 -2.06
CA LEU A 386 -16.77 -10.11 -3.09
C LEU A 386 -15.78 -11.18 -3.59
N VAL A 387 -14.55 -10.79 -3.93
CA VAL A 387 -13.52 -11.69 -4.45
C VAL A 387 -13.09 -12.71 -3.40
N ASN A 388 -12.87 -12.28 -2.15
CA ASN A 388 -12.54 -13.16 -1.02
C ASN A 388 -13.65 -14.21 -0.81
N LEU A 389 -14.92 -13.79 -0.80
CA LEU A 389 -16.06 -14.71 -0.67
C LEU A 389 -16.16 -15.67 -1.85
N ALA A 390 -15.93 -15.20 -3.08
CA ALA A 390 -15.95 -16.05 -4.28
C ALA A 390 -14.84 -17.12 -4.24
N GLN A 391 -13.64 -16.76 -3.77
CA GLN A 391 -12.54 -17.70 -3.58
C GLN A 391 -12.83 -18.74 -2.48
N ASN A 392 -13.41 -18.31 -1.36
CA ASN A 392 -13.68 -19.16 -0.20
C ASN A 392 -14.89 -20.08 -0.41
N LEU A 393 -16.01 -19.53 -0.88
CA LEU A 393 -17.29 -20.23 -1.02
C LEU A 393 -17.42 -20.93 -2.38
N ARG A 394 -16.73 -20.44 -3.42
CA ARG A 394 -16.81 -20.95 -4.79
C ARG A 394 -18.27 -21.10 -5.24
N GLY A 395 -18.68 -22.28 -5.71
CA GLY A 395 -20.05 -22.54 -6.16
C GLY A 395 -21.12 -22.52 -5.06
N LYS A 396 -20.74 -22.29 -3.79
CA LYS A 396 -21.68 -22.00 -2.69
C LYS A 396 -21.91 -20.50 -2.48
N LEU A 397 -21.22 -19.63 -3.21
CA LEU A 397 -21.46 -18.19 -3.18
C LEU A 397 -22.90 -17.91 -3.66
N PRO A 398 -23.67 -17.03 -2.99
CA PRO A 398 -24.95 -16.55 -3.48
C PRO A 398 -24.83 -16.01 -4.92
N PRO A 399 -25.73 -16.40 -5.84
CA PRO A 399 -25.69 -15.93 -7.23
C PRO A 399 -25.79 -14.41 -7.37
N GLU A 400 -26.41 -13.72 -6.41
CA GLU A 400 -26.50 -12.27 -6.35
C GLU A 400 -25.13 -11.59 -6.20
N ASP A 401 -24.22 -12.17 -5.41
CA ASP A 401 -22.86 -11.65 -5.26
C ASP A 401 -22.05 -11.83 -6.56
N ALA A 402 -22.25 -12.97 -7.25
CA ALA A 402 -21.67 -13.21 -8.57
C ALA A 402 -22.19 -12.21 -9.61
N GLN A 403 -23.51 -11.99 -9.64
CA GLN A 403 -24.13 -11.00 -10.52
C GLN A 403 -23.65 -9.57 -10.22
N GLN A 404 -23.39 -9.26 -8.94
CA GLN A 404 -22.82 -7.97 -8.54
C GLN A 404 -21.41 -7.80 -9.11
N MET A 405 -20.56 -8.83 -9.04
CA MET A 405 -19.23 -8.79 -9.68
C MET A 405 -19.33 -8.61 -11.20
N GLU A 406 -20.25 -9.29 -11.89
CA GLU A 406 -20.49 -9.09 -13.33
C GLU A 406 -20.91 -7.65 -13.64
N THR A 407 -21.80 -7.07 -12.82
CA THR A 407 -22.24 -5.68 -12.97
C THR A 407 -21.08 -4.69 -12.77
N LEU A 408 -20.20 -4.96 -11.81
CA LEU A 408 -19.03 -4.13 -11.54
C LEU A 408 -17.98 -4.19 -12.66
N LEU A 409 -17.93 -5.26 -13.46
CA LEU A 409 -17.06 -5.30 -14.65
C LEU A 409 -17.47 -4.29 -15.71
N GLU A 410 -18.75 -3.92 -15.78
CA GLU A 410 -19.28 -2.91 -16.71
C GLU A 410 -19.07 -1.48 -16.20
N ALA A 411 -18.58 -1.31 -14.97
CA ALA A 411 -18.37 0.00 -14.37
C ALA A 411 -17.20 0.73 -15.06
N LYS A 412 -17.48 1.93 -15.58
CA LYS A 412 -16.48 2.75 -16.31
C LYS A 412 -15.23 3.09 -15.49
N TRP A 413 -15.37 3.16 -14.16
CA TRP A 413 -14.27 3.46 -13.25
C TRP A 413 -13.41 2.22 -12.92
N ALA A 414 -13.88 1.01 -13.21
CA ALA A 414 -13.15 -0.21 -12.89
C ALA A 414 -11.94 -0.37 -13.81
N ARG A 415 -10.74 -0.18 -13.26
CA ARG A 415 -9.46 -0.32 -13.99
C ARG A 415 -9.10 -1.79 -14.20
N GLU A 416 -8.10 -2.04 -15.04
CA GLU A 416 -7.60 -3.37 -15.39
C GLU A 416 -7.28 -4.21 -14.16
N GLY A 417 -6.60 -3.65 -13.15
CA GLY A 417 -6.31 -4.37 -11.90
C GLY A 417 -7.55 -4.76 -11.10
N THR A 418 -8.57 -3.89 -11.08
CA THR A 418 -9.86 -4.16 -10.42
C THR A 418 -10.69 -5.18 -11.19
N GLN A 419 -10.78 -5.02 -12.51
CA GLN A 419 -11.45 -5.95 -13.41
C GLN A 419 -10.78 -7.33 -13.36
N SER A 420 -9.44 -7.37 -13.30
CA SER A 420 -8.67 -8.60 -13.13
C SER A 420 -9.07 -9.33 -11.84
N ALA A 421 -9.12 -8.64 -10.70
CA ALA A 421 -9.53 -9.23 -9.43
C ALA A 421 -10.97 -9.78 -9.47
N LEU A 422 -11.91 -9.00 -10.02
CA LEU A 422 -13.30 -9.43 -10.23
C LEU A 422 -13.37 -10.69 -11.10
N HIS A 423 -12.63 -10.73 -12.20
CA HIS A 423 -12.58 -11.89 -13.07
C HIS A 423 -11.94 -13.11 -12.39
N PHE A 424 -10.91 -12.97 -11.55
CA PHE A 424 -10.40 -14.08 -10.74
C PHE A 424 -11.46 -14.62 -9.77
N GLY A 425 -12.20 -13.73 -9.10
CA GLY A 425 -13.33 -14.11 -8.24
C GLY A 425 -14.41 -14.89 -9.00
N LEU A 426 -14.85 -14.38 -10.15
CA LEU A 426 -15.83 -15.05 -11.03
C LEU A 426 -15.30 -16.38 -11.56
N ALA A 427 -14.02 -16.48 -11.93
CA ALA A 427 -13.42 -17.72 -12.36
C ALA A 427 -13.49 -18.81 -11.25
N HIS A 428 -13.25 -18.43 -9.98
CA HIS A 428 -13.42 -19.34 -8.84
C HIS A 428 -14.87 -19.72 -8.58
N TYR A 429 -15.81 -18.79 -8.75
CA TYR A 429 -17.24 -19.05 -8.62
C TYR A 429 -17.71 -20.06 -9.67
N TYR A 430 -17.49 -19.79 -10.96
CA TYR A 430 -17.94 -20.67 -12.05
C TYR A 430 -17.23 -22.03 -12.05
N ASP A 431 -15.95 -22.10 -11.64
CA ASP A 431 -15.25 -23.37 -11.38
C ASP A 431 -15.98 -24.20 -10.32
N GLY A 432 -16.38 -23.58 -9.22
CA GLY A 432 -17.15 -24.22 -8.16
C GLY A 432 -18.55 -24.66 -8.59
N CYS A 433 -19.18 -23.92 -9.52
CA CYS A 433 -20.43 -24.28 -10.19
C CYS A 433 -20.27 -25.37 -11.26
N LYS A 434 -19.02 -25.82 -11.53
CA LYS A 434 -18.66 -26.75 -12.61
C LYS A 434 -18.98 -26.22 -14.02
N ASN A 435 -19.10 -24.91 -14.17
CA ASN A 435 -19.22 -24.25 -15.47
C ASN A 435 -17.82 -23.87 -15.96
N TYR A 436 -17.06 -24.87 -16.39
CA TYR A 436 -15.63 -24.70 -16.71
C TYR A 436 -15.39 -23.79 -17.92
N GLY A 437 -16.33 -23.74 -18.87
CA GLY A 437 -16.26 -22.82 -20.01
C GLY A 437 -16.24 -21.36 -19.57
N GLN A 438 -17.22 -20.94 -18.75
CA GLN A 438 -17.22 -19.58 -18.21
C GLN A 438 -16.07 -19.33 -17.25
N ALA A 439 -15.70 -20.32 -16.42
CA ALA A 439 -14.55 -20.19 -15.55
C ALA A 439 -13.26 -19.90 -16.36
N ALA A 440 -13.06 -20.60 -17.48
CA ALA A 440 -11.94 -20.37 -18.38
C ALA A 440 -12.02 -18.99 -19.05
N THR A 441 -13.20 -18.57 -19.52
CA THR A 441 -13.39 -17.22 -20.10
C THR A 441 -12.95 -16.12 -19.12
N HIS A 442 -13.40 -16.21 -17.86
CA HIS A 442 -13.00 -15.24 -16.84
C HIS A 442 -11.51 -15.36 -16.48
N ALA A 443 -10.95 -16.56 -16.40
CA ALA A 443 -9.52 -16.72 -16.14
C ALA A 443 -8.66 -16.11 -17.26
N ILE A 444 -9.02 -16.29 -18.54
CA ILE A 444 -8.34 -15.65 -19.68
C ILE A 444 -8.39 -14.13 -19.53
N ALA A 445 -9.56 -13.56 -19.26
CA ALA A 445 -9.73 -12.13 -19.08
C ALA A 445 -8.94 -11.59 -17.87
N ALA A 446 -9.01 -12.30 -16.73
CA ALA A 446 -8.31 -11.96 -15.50
C ALA A 446 -6.80 -11.85 -15.73
N ASN A 447 -6.21 -12.87 -16.36
CA ASN A 447 -4.78 -12.95 -16.62
C ASN A 447 -4.33 -11.89 -17.64
N LYS A 448 -5.08 -11.67 -18.72
CA LYS A 448 -4.79 -10.63 -19.71
C LYS A 448 -4.74 -9.24 -19.07
N LEU A 449 -5.75 -8.90 -18.26
CA LEU A 449 -5.84 -7.61 -17.58
C LEU A 449 -4.78 -7.48 -16.48
N HIS A 450 -4.46 -8.58 -15.78
CA HIS A 450 -3.40 -8.59 -14.78
C HIS A 450 -2.06 -8.24 -15.42
N THR A 451 -1.71 -8.93 -16.51
CA THR A 451 -0.46 -8.72 -17.23
C THR A 451 -0.38 -7.28 -17.75
N ALA A 452 -1.42 -6.77 -18.42
CA ALA A 452 -1.45 -5.39 -18.90
C ALA A 452 -1.23 -4.37 -17.76
N HIS A 453 -2.00 -4.50 -16.66
CA HIS A 453 -1.90 -3.63 -15.50
C HIS A 453 -0.50 -3.63 -14.84
N LYS A 454 0.15 -4.79 -14.82
CA LYS A 454 1.45 -4.98 -14.17
C LYS A 454 2.63 -4.58 -15.07
N GLN A 455 2.56 -4.85 -16.37
CA GLN A 455 3.60 -4.45 -17.33
C GLN A 455 3.77 -2.93 -17.40
N GLU A 456 2.67 -2.17 -17.36
CA GLU A 456 2.71 -0.70 -17.26
C GLU A 456 3.48 -0.17 -16.03
N ARG A 457 3.72 -1.03 -15.04
CA ARG A 457 4.42 -0.73 -13.78
C ARG A 457 5.79 -1.43 -13.70
N GLY A 458 6.38 -1.81 -14.85
CA GLY A 458 7.71 -2.43 -14.92
C GLY A 458 7.77 -3.89 -14.44
N TRP A 459 6.62 -4.54 -14.29
CA TRP A 459 6.55 -5.92 -13.80
C TRP A 459 6.60 -6.93 -14.94
N ASP A 460 7.70 -6.90 -15.69
CA ASP A 460 7.90 -7.78 -16.84
C ASP A 460 8.47 -9.15 -16.42
N TYR A 461 8.22 -10.14 -17.27
CA TYR A 461 8.82 -11.47 -17.21
C TYR A 461 9.29 -11.87 -18.60
N ASN A 462 10.57 -12.22 -18.70
CA ASN A 462 11.15 -12.81 -19.89
C ASN A 462 11.57 -14.27 -19.59
N PRO A 463 11.00 -15.26 -20.29
CA PRO A 463 11.38 -16.66 -20.16
C PRO A 463 12.87 -16.93 -20.40
N ASP A 464 13.49 -16.21 -21.33
CA ASP A 464 14.89 -16.38 -21.69
C ASP A 464 15.83 -15.99 -20.55
N ASP A 465 15.51 -14.93 -19.81
CA ASP A 465 16.30 -14.49 -18.65
C ASP A 465 16.31 -15.58 -17.57
N TYR A 466 15.16 -16.24 -17.36
CA TYR A 466 15.09 -17.35 -16.41
C TYR A 466 15.81 -18.61 -16.91
N ALA A 467 15.74 -18.90 -18.21
CA ALA A 467 16.51 -20.00 -18.79
C ALA A 467 18.02 -19.79 -18.63
N GLN A 468 18.51 -18.57 -18.89
CA GLN A 468 19.91 -18.19 -18.67
C GLN A 468 20.30 -18.30 -17.19
N TYR A 469 19.43 -17.86 -16.26
CA TYR A 469 19.66 -18.04 -14.83
C TYR A 469 19.83 -19.52 -14.45
N ILE A 470 19.01 -20.40 -15.02
CA ILE A 470 19.10 -21.85 -14.80
C ILE A 470 20.37 -22.43 -15.41
N ASP A 471 20.80 -21.95 -16.59
CA ASP A 471 22.08 -22.35 -17.19
C ASP A 471 23.26 -21.99 -16.27
N GLN A 472 23.24 -20.80 -15.64
CA GLN A 472 24.26 -20.39 -14.68
C GLN A 472 24.29 -21.29 -13.44
N LEU A 473 23.12 -21.62 -12.88
CA LEU A 473 23.02 -22.55 -11.74
C LEU A 473 23.60 -23.94 -12.08
N ILE A 474 23.22 -24.51 -13.23
CA ILE A 474 23.73 -25.80 -13.69
C ILE A 474 25.24 -25.76 -13.89
N ALA A 475 25.76 -24.70 -14.49
CA ALA A 475 27.19 -24.56 -14.79
C ALA A 475 28.07 -24.42 -13.54
N HIS A 476 27.56 -23.82 -12.46
CA HIS A 476 28.35 -23.55 -11.25
C HIS A 476 28.21 -24.61 -10.16
N PHE A 477 27.04 -25.25 -10.02
CA PHE A 477 26.82 -26.28 -9.01
C PHE A 477 27.09 -27.67 -9.58
N THR A 478 28.37 -28.01 -9.74
CA THR A 478 28.82 -29.31 -10.29
C THR A 478 29.26 -30.28 -9.17
N PRO A 479 29.50 -31.57 -9.47
CA PRO A 479 30.09 -32.50 -8.51
C PRO A 479 31.42 -31.99 -7.90
N GLU A 480 32.27 -31.35 -8.71
CA GLU A 480 33.54 -30.75 -8.27
C GLU A 480 33.31 -29.59 -7.30
N PHE A 481 32.27 -28.78 -7.53
CA PHE A 481 31.89 -27.72 -6.60
C PHE A 481 31.50 -28.28 -5.22
N PHE A 482 30.67 -29.33 -5.18
CA PHE A 482 30.27 -29.96 -3.91
C PHE A 482 31.42 -30.68 -3.22
N GLN A 483 32.32 -31.30 -3.98
CA GLN A 483 33.53 -31.89 -3.43
C GLN A 483 34.42 -30.83 -2.77
N ARG A 484 34.59 -29.67 -3.42
CA ARG A 484 35.39 -28.56 -2.90
C ARG A 484 34.79 -27.91 -1.66
N THR A 485 33.47 -27.82 -1.59
CA THR A 485 32.74 -27.17 -0.48
C THR A 485 32.32 -28.13 0.63
N GLN A 486 32.70 -29.40 0.54
CA GLN A 486 32.34 -30.43 1.51
C GLN A 486 32.81 -30.07 2.92
N GLY A 487 31.89 -30.11 3.89
CA GLY A 487 32.19 -29.80 5.30
C GLY A 487 32.35 -28.31 5.62
N MET A 488 32.11 -27.41 4.66
CA MET A 488 32.17 -25.97 4.90
C MET A 488 30.87 -25.37 5.46
N GLY A 489 29.75 -26.09 5.36
CA GLY A 489 28.44 -25.63 5.83
C GLY A 489 28.16 -25.92 7.31
N ASN A 490 27.03 -25.39 7.80
CA ASN A 490 26.55 -25.64 9.16
C ASN A 490 26.01 -27.07 9.28
N PRO A 491 26.50 -27.89 10.23
CA PRO A 491 26.15 -29.31 10.32
C PRO A 491 24.77 -29.59 10.95
N SER A 492 23.99 -28.56 11.29
CA SER A 492 22.66 -28.70 11.89
C SER A 492 21.77 -29.63 11.07
N THR A 493 21.11 -30.56 11.74
CA THR A 493 20.11 -31.44 11.16
C THR A 493 18.70 -30.86 11.25
N ALA A 494 18.51 -29.73 11.94
CA ALA A 494 17.17 -29.20 12.19
C ALA A 494 16.43 -28.80 10.90
N PRO A 495 17.07 -28.15 9.90
CA PRO A 495 16.36 -27.73 8.69
C PRO A 495 15.87 -28.89 7.82
N VAL A 496 14.60 -28.84 7.44
CA VAL A 496 13.96 -29.67 6.42
C VAL A 496 13.40 -28.75 5.35
N PHE A 497 13.82 -28.91 4.11
CA PHE A 497 13.36 -28.07 3.00
C PHE A 497 12.30 -28.79 2.19
N ILE A 498 11.13 -28.18 2.02
CA ILE A 498 10.09 -28.66 1.12
C ILE A 498 10.07 -27.79 -0.12
N VAL A 499 10.38 -28.39 -1.27
CA VAL A 499 10.53 -27.71 -2.56
C VAL A 499 9.62 -28.33 -3.63
N GLY A 500 9.38 -27.59 -4.70
CA GLY A 500 8.57 -28.03 -5.84
C GLY A 500 7.99 -26.83 -6.58
N MET A 501 7.21 -27.06 -7.64
CA MET A 501 6.49 -25.94 -8.26
C MET A 501 5.44 -25.37 -7.28
N PRO A 502 5.10 -24.07 -7.35
CA PRO A 502 3.92 -23.56 -6.68
C PRO A 502 2.70 -24.45 -6.98
N ARG A 503 1.84 -24.69 -5.98
CA ARG A 503 0.64 -25.56 -6.12
C ARG A 503 0.92 -27.05 -6.40
N SER A 504 2.15 -27.54 -6.22
CA SER A 504 2.52 -28.97 -6.35
C SER A 504 2.23 -29.83 -5.11
N GLY A 505 1.67 -29.26 -4.04
CA GLY A 505 1.40 -29.99 -2.79
C GLY A 505 2.34 -29.67 -1.64
N THR A 506 3.34 -28.81 -1.84
CA THR A 506 4.31 -28.40 -0.80
C THR A 506 3.66 -27.95 0.52
N THR A 507 2.56 -27.19 0.45
CA THR A 507 1.84 -26.74 1.65
C THR A 507 1.15 -27.90 2.36
N LEU A 508 0.53 -28.84 1.62
CA LEU A 508 -0.09 -30.00 2.24
C LEU A 508 0.96 -30.84 2.98
N THR A 509 2.11 -31.08 2.34
CA THR A 509 3.23 -31.80 2.94
C THR A 509 3.76 -31.11 4.20
N GLU A 510 3.92 -29.79 4.17
CA GLU A 510 4.28 -29.01 5.36
C GLU A 510 3.23 -29.15 6.46
N GLN A 511 1.95 -29.03 6.15
CA GLN A 511 0.90 -29.14 7.17
C GLN A 511 0.88 -30.52 7.81
N ILE A 512 1.03 -31.59 7.04
CA ILE A 512 1.14 -32.95 7.56
C ILE A 512 2.31 -33.04 8.54
N LEU A 513 3.52 -32.68 8.09
CA LEU A 513 4.72 -32.80 8.91
C LEU A 513 4.66 -31.95 10.15
N ALA A 514 4.27 -30.69 9.99
CA ALA A 514 4.35 -29.73 11.06
C ALA A 514 3.11 -29.75 11.96
N SER A 515 2.23 -30.75 11.82
CA SER A 515 1.28 -31.15 12.86
C SER A 515 1.92 -32.07 13.90
N HIS A 516 3.08 -32.66 13.61
CA HIS A 516 3.86 -33.43 14.57
C HIS A 516 4.41 -32.51 15.66
N PRO A 517 4.32 -32.87 16.96
CA PRO A 517 4.72 -32.00 18.07
C PRO A 517 6.20 -31.59 18.05
N GLN A 518 7.05 -32.40 17.44
CA GLN A 518 8.50 -32.13 17.29
C GLN A 518 8.88 -31.42 15.99
N VAL A 519 7.91 -30.93 15.21
CA VAL A 519 8.16 -30.27 13.92
C VAL A 519 7.56 -28.87 13.92
N PHE A 520 8.41 -27.86 13.70
CA PHE A 520 7.97 -26.50 13.48
C PHE A 520 7.86 -26.21 11.97
N GLY A 521 6.74 -25.65 11.52
CA GLY A 521 6.52 -25.25 10.13
C GLY A 521 6.76 -23.75 9.98
N ALA A 522 7.84 -23.36 9.30
CA ALA A 522 8.23 -21.96 9.15
C ALA A 522 7.47 -21.20 8.04
N GLY A 523 6.77 -21.91 7.15
CA GLY A 523 6.05 -21.32 6.02
C GLY A 523 6.96 -20.95 4.85
N GLU A 524 6.44 -20.12 3.94
CA GLU A 524 7.16 -19.60 2.77
C GLU A 524 8.13 -18.49 3.18
N ARG A 525 9.44 -18.78 3.14
CA ARG A 525 10.52 -17.86 3.52
C ARG A 525 11.54 -17.72 2.41
N ASN A 526 11.97 -16.48 2.17
CA ASN A 526 13.01 -16.16 1.19
C ASN A 526 14.43 -16.19 1.77
N PHE A 527 14.65 -16.81 2.94
CA PHE A 527 15.96 -16.80 3.61
C PHE A 527 17.09 -17.36 2.75
N ALA A 528 16.87 -18.48 2.06
CA ALA A 528 17.85 -19.05 1.14
C ALA A 528 18.23 -18.09 -0.01
N GLY A 529 17.23 -17.44 -0.60
CA GLY A 529 17.43 -16.44 -1.65
C GLY A 529 18.14 -15.20 -1.15
N ASN A 530 17.78 -14.70 0.04
CA ASN A 530 18.43 -13.56 0.67
C ASN A 530 19.92 -13.85 0.95
N CYS A 531 20.24 -15.04 1.49
CA CYS A 531 21.62 -15.46 1.69
C CYS A 531 22.39 -15.51 0.37
N PHE A 532 21.85 -16.19 -0.63
CA PHE A 532 22.49 -16.35 -1.94
C PHE A 532 22.76 -14.99 -2.61
N ASN A 533 21.77 -14.09 -2.59
CA ASN A 533 21.87 -12.77 -3.20
C ASN A 533 22.76 -11.80 -2.40
N SER A 534 23.06 -12.10 -1.13
CA SER A 534 23.94 -11.28 -0.28
C SER A 534 25.43 -11.59 -0.47
N LEU A 535 25.77 -12.69 -1.17
CA LEU A 535 27.16 -13.09 -1.41
C LEU A 535 28.04 -11.98 -2.01
N PRO A 536 27.62 -11.25 -3.06
CA PRO A 536 28.41 -10.15 -3.60
C PRO A 536 28.76 -9.06 -2.57
N ALA A 537 27.77 -8.63 -1.79
CA ALA A 537 27.96 -7.59 -0.77
C ALA A 537 28.87 -8.06 0.39
N LEU A 538 28.85 -9.37 0.69
CA LEU A 538 29.72 -9.97 1.70
C LEU A 538 31.17 -10.12 1.23
N MET A 539 31.39 -10.31 -0.08
CA MET A 539 32.70 -10.66 -0.64
C MET A 539 33.44 -9.51 -1.31
N GLY A 540 32.78 -8.39 -1.63
CA GLY A 540 33.42 -7.23 -2.23
C GLY A 540 32.59 -5.94 -2.17
N PRO A 541 33.17 -4.80 -2.60
CA PRO A 541 32.43 -3.56 -2.76
C PRO A 541 31.19 -3.73 -3.66
N PRO A 542 30.09 -2.98 -3.43
CA PRO A 542 28.90 -3.05 -4.28
C PRO A 542 29.24 -2.89 -5.77
N GLY A 543 28.75 -3.80 -6.60
CA GLY A 543 28.95 -3.80 -8.06
C GLY A 543 30.29 -4.34 -8.55
N SER A 544 31.19 -4.80 -7.67
CA SER A 544 32.52 -5.29 -8.06
C SER A 544 32.59 -6.79 -8.41
N THR A 545 31.63 -7.58 -7.94
CA THR A 545 31.59 -9.05 -8.13
C THR A 545 30.16 -9.51 -8.35
N THR A 546 29.94 -10.53 -9.18
CA THR A 546 28.63 -11.19 -9.32
C THR A 546 28.50 -12.36 -8.35
N VAL A 547 27.28 -12.87 -8.14
CA VAL A 547 27.07 -14.09 -7.33
C VAL A 547 27.81 -15.29 -7.93
N TRP A 548 27.94 -15.33 -9.25
CA TRP A 548 28.63 -16.40 -9.98
C TRP A 548 30.14 -16.38 -9.73
N ASP A 549 30.75 -15.19 -9.71
CA ASP A 549 32.16 -15.01 -9.34
C ASP A 549 32.40 -15.44 -7.88
N CYS A 550 31.45 -15.09 -6.99
CA CYS A 550 31.48 -15.47 -5.59
C CYS A 550 31.52 -17.00 -5.41
N LEU A 551 30.69 -17.74 -6.17
CA LEU A 551 30.65 -19.21 -6.10
C LEU A 551 32.02 -19.86 -6.38
N GLN A 552 32.86 -19.24 -7.21
CA GLN A 552 34.19 -19.77 -7.52
C GLN A 552 35.20 -19.56 -6.39
N GLN A 553 34.98 -18.58 -5.52
CA GLN A 553 35.91 -18.16 -4.47
C GLN A 553 35.36 -18.38 -3.05
N LEU A 554 34.19 -19.00 -2.93
CA LEU A 554 33.53 -19.32 -1.67
C LEU A 554 34.47 -20.05 -0.70
N SER A 555 34.51 -19.54 0.53
CA SER A 555 35.26 -20.13 1.64
C SER A 555 34.35 -20.42 2.83
N GLN A 556 34.82 -21.28 3.74
CA GLN A 556 34.04 -21.71 4.90
C GLN A 556 33.51 -20.56 5.77
N PRO A 557 34.28 -19.50 6.09
CA PRO A 557 33.75 -18.39 6.89
C PRO A 557 32.51 -17.71 6.28
N GLN A 558 32.47 -17.54 4.96
CA GLN A 558 31.33 -16.90 4.29
C GLN A 558 30.10 -17.83 4.27
N ILE A 559 30.32 -19.12 4.00
CA ILE A 559 29.26 -20.13 4.01
C ILE A 559 28.64 -20.24 5.41
N LEU A 560 29.47 -20.39 6.45
CA LEU A 560 29.00 -20.49 7.83
C LEU A 560 28.27 -19.22 8.27
N HIS A 561 28.79 -18.03 7.96
CA HIS A 561 28.14 -16.78 8.33
C HIS A 561 26.69 -16.71 7.82
N LEU A 562 26.47 -17.04 6.54
CA LEU A 562 25.13 -17.00 5.94
C LEU A 562 24.24 -18.19 6.39
N ALA A 563 24.83 -19.36 6.61
CA ALA A 563 24.10 -20.52 7.14
C ALA A 563 23.62 -20.27 8.58
N ASP A 564 24.48 -19.70 9.43
CA ASP A 564 24.17 -19.34 10.81
C ASP A 564 23.10 -18.25 10.86
N TRP A 565 23.17 -17.26 9.96
CA TRP A 565 22.12 -16.25 9.83
C TRP A 565 20.77 -16.88 9.48
N HIS A 566 20.72 -17.75 8.45
CA HIS A 566 19.48 -18.43 8.05
C HIS A 566 18.90 -19.26 9.21
N LEU A 567 19.74 -20.06 9.87
CA LEU A 567 19.31 -20.86 11.02
C LEU A 567 18.76 -19.99 12.16
N ALA A 568 19.43 -18.87 12.48
CA ALA A 568 18.97 -17.92 13.47
C ALA A 568 17.60 -17.30 13.11
N GLN A 569 17.35 -17.02 11.83
CA GLN A 569 16.03 -16.54 11.37
C GLN A 569 14.93 -17.59 11.59
N LEU A 570 15.22 -18.86 11.33
CA LEU A 570 14.27 -19.95 11.59
C LEU A 570 13.99 -20.13 13.08
N GLU A 571 15.01 -20.03 13.94
CA GLU A 571 14.87 -20.13 15.39
C GLU A 571 14.14 -18.92 15.99
N GLN A 572 14.30 -17.73 15.40
CA GLN A 572 13.55 -16.54 15.78
C GLN A 572 12.05 -16.72 15.53
N LEU A 573 11.64 -17.32 14.41
CA LEU A 573 10.23 -17.61 14.14
C LEU A 573 9.64 -18.59 15.16
N LEU A 574 10.42 -19.60 15.55
CA LEU A 574 10.03 -20.58 16.56
C LEU A 574 9.82 -19.89 17.93
N THR A 575 10.73 -18.98 18.30
CA THR A 575 10.64 -18.19 19.53
C THR A 575 9.41 -17.29 19.54
N LYS A 576 9.13 -16.60 18.42
CA LYS A 576 7.93 -15.73 18.28
C LYS A 576 6.64 -16.53 18.38
N ALA A 577 6.62 -17.76 17.88
CA ALA A 577 5.47 -18.65 18.01
C ALA A 577 5.31 -19.26 19.42
N GLY A 578 6.05 -18.77 20.43
CA GLY A 578 6.01 -19.28 21.80
C GLY A 578 6.44 -20.74 21.94
N THR A 579 7.13 -21.28 20.94
CA THR A 579 7.58 -22.68 20.92
C THR A 579 9.00 -22.74 21.47
N GLU A 580 9.29 -23.68 22.37
CA GLU A 580 10.63 -23.86 22.91
C GLU A 580 11.49 -24.70 21.94
N ARG A 581 12.73 -24.24 21.69
CA ARG A 581 13.65 -24.90 20.75
C ARG A 581 13.91 -26.36 21.10
N GLU A 582 13.93 -26.70 22.39
CA GLU A 582 14.20 -28.04 22.91
C GLU A 582 13.12 -29.07 22.52
N ASN A 583 11.88 -28.61 22.31
CA ASN A 583 10.74 -29.47 21.96
C ASN A 583 10.68 -29.79 20.46
N VAL A 584 11.43 -29.05 19.64
CA VAL A 584 11.41 -29.18 18.18
C VAL A 584 12.68 -29.87 17.70
N GLN A 585 12.54 -30.98 16.98
CA GLN A 585 13.67 -31.65 16.35
C GLN A 585 13.92 -31.16 14.91
N ARG A 586 12.84 -30.81 14.20
CA ARG A 586 12.88 -30.41 12.79
C ARG A 586 12.18 -29.08 12.58
N ILE A 587 12.78 -28.22 11.77
CA ILE A 587 12.22 -26.96 11.32
C ILE A 587 12.01 -27.06 9.82
N VAL A 588 10.76 -27.11 9.39
CA VAL A 588 10.37 -27.19 7.99
C VAL A 588 10.38 -25.79 7.38
N ASP A 589 11.31 -25.52 6.47
CA ASP A 589 11.34 -24.35 5.60
C ASP A 589 10.71 -24.75 4.26
N LYS A 590 9.47 -24.31 4.03
CA LYS A 590 8.70 -24.63 2.82
C LYS A 590 8.65 -23.42 1.93
N MET A 591 9.52 -23.38 0.93
CA MET A 591 9.46 -22.38 -0.14
C MET A 591 9.52 -23.13 -1.48
N PRO A 592 8.44 -23.17 -2.28
CA PRO A 592 8.41 -24.00 -3.49
C PRO A 592 9.61 -23.72 -4.41
N ASP A 593 9.84 -22.44 -4.72
CA ASP A 593 10.88 -21.96 -5.65
C ASP A 593 12.33 -22.19 -5.15
N ASN A 594 12.53 -22.59 -3.88
CA ASN A 594 13.84 -23.04 -3.40
C ASN A 594 14.34 -24.29 -4.16
N TYR A 595 13.51 -24.93 -4.98
CA TYR A 595 13.96 -25.94 -5.95
C TYR A 595 15.13 -25.43 -6.81
N SER A 596 15.17 -24.14 -7.14
CA SER A 596 16.24 -23.54 -7.95
C SER A 596 17.53 -23.32 -7.15
N LEU A 597 17.43 -23.22 -5.83
CA LEU A 597 18.54 -22.89 -4.92
C LEU A 597 19.03 -24.08 -4.10
N LEU A 598 18.66 -25.31 -4.45
CA LEU A 598 19.12 -26.50 -3.72
C LEU A 598 20.65 -26.61 -3.66
N GLY A 599 21.35 -26.15 -4.70
CA GLY A 599 22.81 -26.10 -4.67
C GLY A 599 23.36 -25.24 -3.53
N TRP A 600 22.82 -24.05 -3.32
CA TRP A 600 23.17 -23.19 -2.18
C TRP A 600 22.73 -23.80 -0.85
N ILE A 601 21.48 -24.27 -0.76
CA ILE A 601 20.91 -24.82 0.47
C ILE A 601 21.74 -26.00 0.99
N VAL A 602 22.17 -26.90 0.10
CA VAL A 602 22.98 -28.06 0.49
C VAL A 602 24.42 -27.67 0.84
N THR A 603 24.98 -26.63 0.21
CA THR A 603 26.26 -26.06 0.63
C THR A 603 26.18 -25.43 2.02
N ALA A 604 25.10 -24.70 2.32
CA ALA A 604 24.88 -24.08 3.62
C ALA A 604 24.57 -25.12 4.72
N PHE A 605 23.78 -26.15 4.40
CA PHE A 605 23.31 -27.18 5.34
C PHE A 605 23.53 -28.60 4.78
N PRO A 606 24.75 -29.15 4.87
CA PRO A 606 25.09 -30.46 4.31
C PRO A 606 24.32 -31.64 4.93
N ASN A 607 23.68 -31.46 6.08
CA ASN A 607 22.89 -32.49 6.75
C ASN A 607 21.36 -32.25 6.70
N ALA A 608 20.92 -31.22 5.95
CA ALA A 608 19.49 -30.95 5.79
C ALA A 608 18.77 -32.06 5.01
N LYS A 609 17.47 -32.19 5.26
CA LYS A 609 16.60 -33.10 4.52
C LYS A 609 15.87 -32.34 3.42
N ILE A 610 15.87 -32.86 2.20
CA ILE A 610 15.15 -32.25 1.07
C ILE A 610 13.96 -33.12 0.70
N ILE A 611 12.77 -32.54 0.71
CA ILE A 611 11.52 -33.16 0.27
C ILE A 611 11.04 -32.44 -0.98
N HIS A 612 11.04 -33.14 -2.10
CA HIS A 612 10.61 -32.64 -3.40
C HIS A 612 9.17 -33.10 -3.68
N CYS A 613 8.25 -32.14 -3.66
CA CYS A 613 6.85 -32.39 -4.02
C CYS A 613 6.67 -32.35 -5.54
N ARG A 614 6.04 -33.39 -6.08
CA ARG A 614 5.68 -33.53 -7.49
C ARG A 614 4.17 -33.64 -7.62
N ARG A 615 3.68 -33.19 -8.77
CA ARG A 615 2.27 -33.23 -9.15
C ARG A 615 2.20 -33.19 -10.67
N ASP A 616 1.11 -33.69 -11.25
CA ASP A 616 0.84 -33.49 -12.68
C ASP A 616 0.98 -31.99 -13.04
N VAL A 617 1.90 -31.68 -13.96
CA VAL A 617 2.24 -30.29 -14.31
C VAL A 617 1.08 -29.55 -14.96
N ARG A 618 0.11 -30.27 -15.55
CA ARG A 618 -1.11 -29.67 -16.12
C ARG A 618 -2.04 -29.19 -15.02
N ASP A 619 -2.15 -29.95 -13.93
CA ASP A 619 -2.89 -29.55 -12.74
C ASP A 619 -2.20 -28.42 -11.98
N VAL A 620 -0.86 -28.42 -11.95
CA VAL A 620 -0.06 -27.28 -11.47
C VAL A 620 -0.37 -26.04 -12.31
N ALA A 621 -0.32 -26.16 -13.64
CA ALA A 621 -0.57 -25.05 -14.56
C ALA A 621 -1.95 -24.42 -14.37
N VAL A 622 -3.03 -25.21 -14.36
CA VAL A 622 -4.38 -24.68 -14.09
C VAL A 622 -4.47 -24.04 -12.71
N SER A 623 -3.82 -24.64 -11.71
CA SER A 623 -3.83 -24.09 -10.36
C SER A 623 -3.12 -22.74 -10.30
N CYS A 624 -1.99 -22.58 -10.98
CA CYS A 624 -1.26 -21.32 -11.05
C CYS A 624 -2.02 -20.27 -11.89
N TRP A 625 -2.48 -20.65 -13.07
CA TRP A 625 -3.22 -19.79 -14.01
C TRP A 625 -4.54 -19.25 -13.44
N MET A 626 -5.18 -20.00 -12.53
CA MET A 626 -6.40 -19.58 -11.84
C MET A 626 -6.12 -18.82 -10.53
N THR A 627 -4.87 -18.48 -10.20
CA THR A 627 -4.50 -17.83 -8.93
C THR A 627 -3.91 -16.45 -9.16
N GLN A 628 -4.46 -15.44 -8.49
CA GLN A 628 -3.91 -14.08 -8.51
C GLN A 628 -2.70 -13.96 -7.58
N PHE A 629 -1.51 -14.33 -8.07
CA PHE A 629 -0.27 -14.19 -7.29
C PHE A 629 0.18 -12.73 -7.13
N LYS A 630 0.76 -12.40 -5.97
CA LYS A 630 1.39 -11.09 -5.70
C LYS A 630 2.75 -10.95 -6.41
N SER A 631 3.55 -12.00 -6.44
CA SER A 631 4.98 -11.97 -6.83
C SER A 631 5.36 -12.91 -7.98
N ILE A 632 4.53 -13.89 -8.35
CA ILE A 632 4.87 -14.92 -9.34
C ILE A 632 4.53 -14.45 -10.75
N ARG A 633 5.49 -13.82 -11.43
CA ARG A 633 5.30 -13.13 -12.72
C ARG A 633 4.86 -14.01 -13.88
N TRP A 634 5.39 -15.23 -13.94
CA TRP A 634 5.17 -16.15 -15.06
C TRP A 634 3.81 -16.84 -15.06
N ALA A 635 3.04 -16.76 -13.97
CA ALA A 635 1.82 -17.54 -13.78
C ALA A 635 0.62 -17.05 -14.61
N PHE A 636 0.73 -15.89 -15.27
CA PHE A 636 -0.36 -15.21 -15.95
C PHE A 636 -0.37 -15.41 -17.47
N ASP A 637 0.55 -16.23 -18.00
CA ASP A 637 0.61 -16.61 -19.40
C ASP A 637 0.90 -18.11 -19.52
N LEU A 638 0.05 -18.84 -20.23
CA LEU A 638 0.17 -20.29 -20.39
C LEU A 638 1.47 -20.71 -21.09
N THR A 639 2.00 -19.89 -22.00
CA THR A 639 3.30 -20.08 -22.62
C THR A 639 4.42 -19.93 -21.59
N HIS A 640 4.39 -18.87 -20.78
CA HIS A 640 5.39 -18.64 -19.74
C HIS A 640 5.37 -19.75 -18.67
N ILE A 641 4.19 -20.25 -18.32
CA ILE A 641 4.05 -21.41 -17.42
C ILE A 641 4.72 -22.65 -18.04
N ALA A 642 4.50 -22.93 -19.33
CA ALA A 642 5.11 -24.07 -20.00
C ALA A 642 6.64 -23.98 -20.01
N GLU A 643 7.20 -22.80 -20.33
CA GLU A 643 8.64 -22.57 -20.32
C GLU A 643 9.21 -22.69 -18.89
N ARG A 644 8.51 -22.17 -17.88
CA ARG A 644 8.89 -22.35 -16.47
C ARG A 644 8.96 -23.82 -16.08
N ILE A 645 7.97 -24.63 -16.49
CA ILE A 645 7.93 -26.08 -16.24
C ILE A 645 9.13 -26.78 -16.89
N GLN A 646 9.48 -26.43 -18.13
CA GLN A 646 10.66 -27.00 -18.80
C GLN A 646 11.95 -26.68 -18.05
N GLN A 647 12.14 -25.43 -17.63
CA GLN A 647 13.32 -25.04 -16.85
C GLN A 647 13.35 -25.71 -15.47
N TYR A 648 12.19 -25.87 -14.83
CA TYR A 648 12.05 -26.64 -13.58
C TYR A 648 12.49 -28.10 -13.76
N TRP A 649 12.09 -28.78 -14.84
CA TRP A 649 12.54 -30.14 -15.11
C TRP A 649 14.04 -30.22 -15.35
N ARG A 650 14.61 -29.30 -16.13
CA ARG A 650 16.06 -29.25 -16.40
C ARG A 650 16.87 -29.16 -15.10
N ILE A 651 16.51 -28.23 -14.21
CA ILE A 651 17.26 -28.02 -12.98
C ILE A 651 17.05 -29.15 -11.96
N MET A 652 15.83 -29.71 -11.85
CA MET A 652 15.59 -30.84 -10.95
C MET A 652 16.33 -32.10 -11.41
N GLU A 653 16.43 -32.33 -12.72
CA GLU A 653 17.21 -33.42 -13.27
C GLU A 653 18.72 -33.25 -13.00
N HIS A 654 19.22 -32.01 -13.07
CA HIS A 654 20.59 -31.71 -12.65
C HIS A 654 20.79 -32.04 -11.16
N TRP A 655 19.90 -31.59 -10.28
CA TRP A 655 19.99 -31.87 -8.84
C TRP A 655 20.00 -33.35 -8.47
N ARG A 656 19.18 -34.18 -9.12
CA ARG A 656 19.22 -35.64 -8.92
C ARG A 656 20.59 -36.26 -9.23
N ARG A 657 21.36 -35.64 -10.12
CA ARG A 657 22.67 -36.15 -10.55
C ARG A 657 23.81 -35.67 -9.65
N VAL A 658 23.73 -34.44 -9.12
CA VAL A 658 24.89 -33.77 -8.51
C VAL A 658 24.78 -33.53 -7.01
N LEU A 659 23.58 -33.48 -6.42
CA LEU A 659 23.46 -33.16 -4.99
C LEU A 659 24.04 -34.29 -4.12
N PRO A 660 24.90 -33.98 -3.13
CA PRO A 660 25.51 -34.97 -2.25
C PRO A 660 24.61 -35.43 -1.09
N VAL A 661 23.32 -35.07 -1.09
CA VAL A 661 22.36 -35.39 -0.02
C VAL A 661 21.14 -36.12 -0.57
N PRO A 662 20.49 -36.99 0.22
CA PRO A 662 19.28 -37.67 -0.22
C PRO A 662 18.12 -36.67 -0.37
N MET A 663 17.37 -36.82 -1.46
CA MET A 663 16.14 -36.06 -1.72
C MET A 663 14.97 -37.04 -1.81
N LEU A 664 13.96 -36.85 -0.96
CA LEU A 664 12.74 -37.65 -0.97
C LEU A 664 11.75 -37.04 -1.97
N GLU A 665 11.34 -37.81 -2.97
CA GLU A 665 10.27 -37.42 -3.89
C GLU A 665 8.91 -37.93 -3.38
N ILE A 666 7.94 -37.03 -3.31
CA ILE A 666 6.55 -37.31 -2.92
C ILE A 666 5.61 -36.81 -4.00
N ASP A 667 4.77 -37.72 -4.50
CA ASP A 667 3.75 -37.40 -5.49
C ASP A 667 2.44 -37.00 -4.79
N TYR A 668 1.86 -35.88 -5.23
CA TYR A 668 0.61 -35.35 -4.71
C TYR A 668 -0.54 -36.35 -4.87
N GLU A 669 -0.64 -36.97 -6.04
CA GLU A 669 -1.68 -37.94 -6.38
C GLU A 669 -1.62 -39.18 -5.47
N GLU A 670 -0.41 -39.66 -5.16
CA GLU A 670 -0.21 -40.74 -4.21
C GLU A 670 -0.57 -40.32 -2.78
N THR A 671 -0.21 -39.11 -2.37
CA THR A 671 -0.56 -38.55 -1.06
C THR A 671 -2.07 -38.45 -0.89
N VAL A 672 -2.77 -38.03 -1.94
CA VAL A 672 -4.23 -37.98 -1.96
C VAL A 672 -4.85 -39.37 -1.91
N ALA A 673 -4.26 -40.35 -2.59
CA ALA A 673 -4.77 -41.71 -2.66
C ALA A 673 -4.46 -42.54 -1.40
N GLN A 674 -3.32 -42.30 -0.77
CA GLN A 674 -2.70 -43.16 0.26
C GLN A 674 -2.02 -42.33 1.36
N GLN A 675 -2.77 -41.42 1.98
CA GLN A 675 -2.24 -40.47 2.98
C GLN A 675 -1.39 -41.13 4.06
N THR A 676 -1.87 -42.21 4.68
CA THR A 676 -1.16 -42.89 5.78
C THR A 676 0.22 -43.37 5.33
N ALA A 677 0.31 -44.04 4.17
CA ALA A 677 1.58 -44.57 3.66
C ALA A 677 2.57 -43.44 3.35
N GLN A 678 2.11 -42.34 2.76
CA GLN A 678 2.96 -41.19 2.46
C GLN A 678 3.38 -40.44 3.73
N THR A 679 2.52 -40.36 4.74
CA THR A 679 2.85 -39.75 6.05
C THR A 679 3.94 -40.55 6.76
N VAL A 680 3.86 -41.88 6.75
CA VAL A 680 4.94 -42.75 7.28
C VAL A 680 6.26 -42.49 6.54
N ARG A 681 6.25 -42.47 5.20
CA ARG A 681 7.47 -42.18 4.40
C ARG A 681 8.09 -40.83 4.75
N LEU A 682 7.25 -39.80 4.95
CA LEU A 682 7.69 -38.46 5.32
C LEU A 682 8.37 -38.44 6.69
N LEU A 683 7.73 -39.03 7.71
CA LEU A 683 8.24 -39.09 9.08
C LEU A 683 9.52 -39.92 9.18
N ASP A 684 9.56 -41.09 8.53
CA ASP A 684 10.75 -41.95 8.46
C ASP A 684 11.95 -41.20 7.86
N PHE A 685 11.74 -40.43 6.77
CA PHE A 685 12.80 -39.69 6.09
C PHE A 685 13.40 -38.56 6.95
N ILE A 686 12.56 -37.90 7.75
CA ILE A 686 12.99 -36.89 8.73
C ILE A 686 13.34 -37.49 10.09
N GLY A 687 13.28 -38.81 10.25
CA GLY A 687 13.68 -39.54 11.44
C GLY A 687 12.81 -39.26 12.66
N LEU A 688 11.49 -39.18 12.48
CA LEU A 688 10.51 -39.03 13.56
C LEU A 688 9.56 -40.22 13.60
N GLU A 689 9.02 -40.51 14.78
CA GLU A 689 8.03 -41.56 14.97
C GLU A 689 6.63 -41.11 14.48
N TRP A 690 5.70 -42.05 14.40
CA TRP A 690 4.32 -41.75 14.04
C TRP A 690 3.62 -40.89 15.10
N ASP A 691 2.87 -39.89 14.65
CA ASP A 691 1.93 -39.13 15.48
C ASP A 691 0.60 -38.96 14.75
N ASP A 692 -0.52 -39.22 15.45
CA ASP A 692 -1.86 -39.14 14.90
C ASP A 692 -2.27 -37.71 14.48
N ALA A 693 -1.64 -36.68 15.04
CA ALA A 693 -1.86 -35.28 14.68
C ALA A 693 -1.55 -35.02 13.20
N CYS A 694 -0.56 -35.72 12.61
CA CYS A 694 -0.22 -35.65 11.19
C CYS A 694 -1.39 -36.02 10.26
N MET A 695 -2.32 -36.87 10.73
CA MET A 695 -3.52 -37.24 9.98
C MET A 695 -4.64 -36.20 10.10
N GLN A 696 -4.57 -35.35 11.14
CA GLN A 696 -5.54 -34.29 11.43
C GLN A 696 -5.01 -32.89 11.11
N PHE A 697 -4.07 -32.79 10.17
CA PHE A 697 -3.39 -31.54 9.82
C PHE A 697 -4.30 -30.32 9.56
N HIS A 698 -5.51 -30.57 9.07
CA HIS A 698 -6.52 -29.56 8.76
C HIS A 698 -7.17 -28.91 9.99
N LYS A 699 -6.99 -29.49 11.18
CA LYS A 699 -7.48 -28.97 12.46
C LYS A 699 -6.46 -28.15 13.23
N THR A 700 -5.25 -27.98 12.69
CA THR A 700 -4.23 -27.19 13.36
C THR A 700 -4.65 -25.71 13.38
N ASP A 701 -4.31 -25.01 14.46
CA ASP A 701 -4.55 -23.56 14.60
C ASP A 701 -3.34 -22.72 14.14
N ARG A 702 -2.23 -23.37 13.74
CA ARG A 702 -1.03 -22.69 13.26
C ARG A 702 -1.33 -21.91 11.98
N LEU A 703 -0.78 -20.70 11.88
CA LEU A 703 -0.76 -19.87 10.67
C LEU A 703 -0.28 -20.63 9.41
N VAL A 704 -0.98 -20.40 8.29
CA VAL A 704 -0.62 -20.95 6.96
C VAL A 704 -0.46 -19.82 5.95
N ARG A 705 0.79 -19.52 5.58
CA ARG A 705 1.15 -18.44 4.64
C ARG A 705 1.33 -18.98 3.24
N THR A 706 0.25 -19.09 2.48
CA THR A 706 0.32 -19.51 1.08
C THR A 706 -1.00 -19.26 0.36
N ALA A 707 -0.95 -19.17 -0.98
CA ALA A 707 -2.13 -19.19 -1.84
C ALA A 707 -2.97 -20.49 -1.73
N SER A 708 -2.47 -21.52 -1.03
CA SER A 708 -3.14 -22.80 -0.84
C SER A 708 -3.89 -22.93 0.49
N VAL A 709 -4.00 -21.86 1.31
CA VAL A 709 -4.49 -21.92 2.70
C VAL A 709 -5.85 -22.62 2.85
N THR A 710 -6.85 -22.24 2.07
CA THR A 710 -8.20 -22.84 2.15
C THR A 710 -8.22 -24.32 1.80
N GLN A 711 -7.25 -24.81 1.03
CA GLN A 711 -7.18 -26.21 0.61
C GLN A 711 -6.67 -27.12 1.73
N VAL A 712 -5.76 -26.63 2.56
CA VAL A 712 -5.12 -27.43 3.63
C VAL A 712 -5.86 -27.32 4.97
N ARG A 713 -6.83 -26.41 5.09
CA ARG A 713 -7.80 -26.33 6.20
C ARG A 713 -9.00 -27.27 6.04
N GLN A 714 -8.92 -28.22 5.12
CA GLN A 714 -9.95 -29.23 4.87
C GLN A 714 -9.28 -30.62 4.82
N PRO A 715 -10.01 -31.71 5.13
CA PRO A 715 -9.52 -33.05 4.87
C PRO A 715 -9.10 -33.23 3.42
N ILE A 716 -8.13 -34.12 3.17
CA ILE A 716 -7.64 -34.43 1.82
C ILE A 716 -8.82 -34.80 0.91
N TYR A 717 -8.85 -34.21 -0.29
CA TYR A 717 -9.89 -34.41 -1.27
C TYR A 717 -9.32 -34.71 -2.66
N LYS A 718 -10.10 -35.39 -3.50
CA LYS A 718 -9.68 -35.81 -4.85
C LYS A 718 -9.94 -34.79 -5.97
N ARG A 719 -10.72 -33.74 -5.71
CA ARG A 719 -11.17 -32.76 -6.75
C ARG A 719 -10.06 -31.99 -7.47
N SER A 720 -8.82 -32.06 -6.97
CA SER A 720 -7.66 -31.41 -7.56
C SER A 720 -6.78 -32.36 -8.38
N VAL A 721 -7.12 -33.64 -8.46
CA VAL A 721 -6.43 -34.62 -9.31
C VAL A 721 -7.17 -34.71 -10.64
N GLU A 722 -6.44 -34.57 -11.74
CA GLU A 722 -6.94 -34.51 -13.12
C GLU A 722 -7.94 -33.37 -13.39
N ARG A 723 -7.88 -32.28 -12.60
CA ARG A 723 -8.73 -31.09 -12.80
C ARG A 723 -8.46 -30.45 -14.16
N TRP A 724 -7.22 -30.54 -14.65
CA TRP A 724 -6.81 -30.00 -15.94
C TRP A 724 -7.63 -30.50 -17.12
N ARG A 725 -8.21 -31.73 -17.05
CA ARG A 725 -9.07 -32.27 -18.11
C ARG A 725 -10.27 -31.38 -18.40
N SER A 726 -10.80 -30.71 -17.37
CA SER A 726 -11.93 -29.78 -17.52
C SER A 726 -11.55 -28.46 -18.21
N TYR A 727 -10.25 -28.21 -18.37
CA TYR A 727 -9.67 -27.01 -18.98
C TYR A 727 -8.80 -27.35 -20.21
N GLU A 728 -8.84 -28.58 -20.71
CA GLU A 728 -7.96 -29.07 -21.77
C GLU A 728 -7.98 -28.18 -23.03
N GLU A 729 -9.16 -27.67 -23.40
CA GLU A 729 -9.31 -26.72 -24.52
C GLU A 729 -8.63 -25.37 -24.23
N ALA A 730 -8.81 -24.82 -23.03
CA ALA A 730 -8.19 -23.55 -22.65
C ALA A 730 -6.66 -23.68 -22.48
N LEU A 731 -6.15 -24.87 -22.18
CA LEU A 731 -4.73 -25.14 -21.95
C LEU A 731 -3.92 -25.44 -23.22
N GLN A 732 -4.54 -25.46 -24.42
CA GLN A 732 -3.81 -25.76 -25.66
C GLN A 732 -2.50 -24.99 -25.84
N PRO A 733 -2.41 -23.66 -25.57
CA PRO A 733 -1.15 -22.93 -25.69
C PRO A 733 0.00 -23.47 -24.82
N LEU A 734 -0.34 -24.07 -23.67
CA LEU A 734 0.62 -24.74 -22.80
C LEU A 734 0.92 -26.16 -23.27
N LEU A 735 -0.11 -26.92 -23.65
CA LEU A 735 0.04 -28.32 -24.06
C LEU A 735 0.86 -28.47 -25.34
N GLU A 736 0.74 -27.54 -26.29
CA GLU A 736 1.55 -27.52 -27.52
C GLU A 736 3.05 -27.34 -27.25
N ARG A 737 3.41 -26.72 -26.12
CA ARG A 737 4.81 -26.45 -25.72
C ARG A 737 5.39 -27.48 -24.77
N LEU A 738 4.55 -28.21 -24.03
CA LEU A 738 5.01 -29.32 -23.21
C LEU A 738 5.25 -30.53 -24.12
N THR A 739 6.50 -30.76 -24.53
CA THR A 739 6.94 -32.08 -25.01
C THR A 739 6.91 -33.04 -23.82
N ILE A 740 5.78 -33.72 -23.64
CA ILE A 740 5.57 -34.78 -22.62
C ILE A 740 6.24 -36.08 -23.09
#